data_AF-A0A2S6HFJ3-F1
#
_entry.id   AF-A0A2S6HFJ3-F1
#
_cell.length_a   1.000
_cell.length_b   1.000
_cell.length_c   1.000
_cell.angle_alpha   90.00
_cell.angle_beta   90.00
_cell.angle_gamma   90.00
#
_symmetry.space_group_name_H-M   'P 1'
#
loop_
_entity.id
_entity.type
_entity.pdbx_description
1 polymer ?
#
loop_
_entity_poly.entity_id
_entity_poly.type
_entity_poly.pdbx_seq_one_letter_code
_entity_poly.pdbx_strand_id
1 'polypeptide(L)'
;MTHPAPLPLSPYCPSSLAEQLLSGGQRVLLFGETGIGKSTLTAELARILSERGLTCFCIAADPGSPGFGLPGTVSLGQWRESGWQVSAFEALCTLDAGRFRLPLLSAVSRLMQKAPLGLMLIDAPGVVRSVAGSELLTGMVGLLKIDTVLVLNRQSKPLPLMNELLSLGIRILPVHAHPEACRPGQKTRAHKRTEQWRTYLAVADEITLDLADLRLIGSPPPIDVPDAWTGRQCAFVDTERTISIGEIIALQDGKLHIQLPAAAATTRTLLVRDARCEKNGLLVSAAPFASGNLQFLPPPDAMPYPTTDYSGGPRPAVKLRGMYATMVNGVFGDPLVHLRLHQQQRSLLFDLGDSGRLSTRIAHQVSDVFISHAHIDHIGGFLWLLRSRVGDFPSCRIFGPPGLIGHIKGMIDGILWDRIGDTGPRFEIAEIHGNRLQRARIQAGCGDCVDLPEIQFAEGLIVDDPQFTVRTVTLDHHTPVQAYAFESKAKFNVDNTVLKTLGLDAGPWLNELKRVIGAGDTAAMIRLPDNSSREAGELGALLLAVTPGEKLVYATDLADTAVNRAALTALAYKADFFFCEASFLEDDIDQARRTGHLTARACGEIATAADVKQLVPFHFSRRYETRPEEVYLELSAACSRVIMPSKSR
;
A
#
# COMPACT_ATOMS: atom_id res chain seq x y z
N MET A 1 -34.06 17.73 -7.70
CA MET A 1 -33.20 18.20 -8.81
C MET A 1 -33.51 17.33 -10.02
N THR A 2 -34.00 17.94 -11.10
CA THR A 2 -34.32 17.28 -12.37
C THR A 2 -33.03 16.75 -12.99
N HIS A 3 -32.98 15.45 -13.30
CA HIS A 3 -31.87 14.89 -14.07
C HIS A 3 -31.84 15.54 -15.46
N PRO A 4 -30.68 16.01 -15.96
CA PRO A 4 -30.59 16.55 -17.32
C PRO A 4 -30.99 15.47 -18.33
N ALA A 5 -31.71 15.86 -19.37
CA ALA A 5 -32.13 14.95 -20.43
C ALA A 5 -30.89 14.28 -21.09
N PRO A 6 -30.94 12.97 -21.40
CA PRO A 6 -29.81 12.27 -21.99
C PRO A 6 -29.50 12.82 -23.39
N LEU A 7 -28.24 13.16 -23.64
CA LEU A 7 -27.78 13.54 -24.98
C LEU A 7 -28.00 12.37 -25.96
N PRO A 8 -28.53 12.61 -27.18
CA PRO A 8 -28.78 11.55 -28.14
C PRO A 8 -27.46 10.91 -28.61
N LEU A 9 -27.41 9.58 -28.64
CA LEU A 9 -26.26 8.81 -29.13
C LEU A 9 -26.31 8.66 -30.64
N SER A 10 -25.21 8.99 -31.32
CA SER A 10 -25.04 8.75 -32.75
C SER A 10 -24.64 7.29 -33.02
N PRO A 11 -25.05 6.68 -34.15
CA PRO A 11 -24.63 5.33 -34.53
C PRO A 11 -23.11 5.25 -34.73
N TYR A 12 -22.53 4.06 -34.48
CA TYR A 12 -21.12 3.80 -34.80
C TYR A 12 -20.95 3.73 -36.32
N CYS A 13 -20.52 4.83 -36.93
CA CYS A 13 -20.25 4.91 -38.37
C CYS A 13 -18.99 5.78 -38.60
N PRO A 14 -17.79 5.17 -38.68
CA PRO A 14 -16.53 5.92 -38.78
C PRO A 14 -16.45 6.90 -39.94
N SER A 15 -17.02 6.58 -41.11
CA SER A 15 -17.04 7.48 -42.28
C SER A 15 -17.88 8.73 -42.03
N SER A 16 -19.08 8.57 -41.46
CA SER A 16 -19.94 9.70 -41.11
C SER A 16 -19.32 10.56 -39.99
N LEU A 17 -18.68 9.91 -39.00
CA LEU A 17 -17.98 10.61 -37.93
C LEU A 17 -16.81 11.43 -38.48
N ALA A 18 -16.03 10.89 -39.42
CA ALA A 18 -14.94 11.64 -40.06
C ALA A 18 -15.44 12.94 -40.72
N GLU A 19 -16.58 12.90 -41.41
CA GLU A 19 -17.21 14.08 -42.03
C GLU A 19 -17.71 15.10 -40.98
N GLN A 20 -18.29 14.61 -39.88
CA GLN A 20 -18.72 15.46 -38.77
C GLN A 20 -17.55 16.14 -38.03
N LEU A 21 -16.38 15.49 -37.98
CA LEU A 21 -15.17 16.06 -37.40
C LEU A 21 -14.59 17.15 -38.31
N LEU A 22 -14.54 16.91 -39.63
CA LEU A 22 -14.05 17.90 -40.60
C LEU A 22 -14.88 19.20 -40.62
N SER A 23 -16.16 19.11 -40.26
CA SER A 23 -17.09 20.25 -40.24
C SER A 23 -17.08 21.06 -38.94
N GLY A 24 -16.35 20.65 -37.88
CA GLY A 24 -16.45 21.38 -36.62
C GLY A 24 -15.44 21.12 -35.52
N GLY A 25 -14.27 20.53 -35.80
CA GLY A 25 -13.19 20.46 -34.81
C GLY A 25 -11.81 20.18 -35.40
N GLN A 26 -10.77 20.86 -34.91
CA GLN A 26 -9.37 20.57 -35.25
C GLN A 26 -8.68 19.73 -34.18
N ARG A 27 -9.21 19.69 -32.94
CA ARG A 27 -8.63 18.96 -31.81
C ARG A 27 -9.70 18.13 -31.12
N VAL A 28 -9.68 16.84 -31.41
CA VAL A 28 -10.73 15.90 -31.02
C VAL A 28 -10.20 14.94 -29.96
N LEU A 29 -10.84 14.92 -28.79
CA LEU A 29 -10.55 13.98 -27.72
C LEU A 29 -11.51 12.79 -27.81
N LEU A 30 -10.97 11.57 -27.95
CA LEU A 30 -11.76 10.34 -27.83
C LEU A 30 -11.81 9.92 -26.37
N PHE A 31 -13.01 9.93 -25.79
CA PHE A 31 -13.25 9.70 -24.37
C PHE A 31 -14.20 8.51 -24.13
N GLY A 32 -14.00 7.76 -23.05
CA GLY A 32 -14.82 6.60 -22.72
C GLY A 32 -14.10 5.50 -21.94
N GLU A 33 -14.88 4.58 -21.37
CA GLU A 33 -14.38 3.49 -20.50
C GLU A 33 -13.27 2.65 -21.16
N THR A 34 -12.44 1.99 -20.35
CA THR A 34 -11.44 1.04 -20.85
C THR A 34 -12.12 -0.08 -21.65
N GLY A 35 -11.67 -0.32 -22.89
CA GLY A 35 -12.21 -1.39 -23.74
C GLY A 35 -13.48 -1.02 -24.52
N ILE A 36 -13.85 0.25 -24.56
CA ILE A 36 -15.03 0.73 -25.32
C ILE A 36 -14.74 0.91 -26.83
N GLY A 37 -13.51 0.66 -27.28
CA GLY A 37 -13.11 0.75 -28.69
C GLY A 37 -12.45 2.08 -29.12
N LYS A 38 -12.02 2.93 -28.19
CA LYS A 38 -11.42 4.25 -28.51
C LYS A 38 -10.23 4.17 -29.46
N SER A 39 -9.25 3.33 -29.15
CA SER A 39 -8.04 3.16 -29.97
C SER A 39 -8.36 2.59 -31.35
N THR A 40 -9.34 1.69 -31.44
CA THR A 40 -9.83 1.13 -32.71
C THR A 40 -10.49 2.22 -33.56
N LEU A 41 -11.41 3.00 -32.97
CA LEU A 41 -12.06 4.11 -33.68
C LEU A 41 -11.04 5.17 -34.09
N THR A 42 -10.04 5.46 -33.26
CA THR A 42 -8.95 6.39 -33.60
C THR A 42 -8.20 5.92 -34.84
N ALA A 43 -7.87 4.63 -34.92
CA ALA A 43 -7.21 4.04 -36.09
C ALA A 43 -8.10 4.07 -37.35
N GLU A 44 -9.38 3.75 -37.21
CA GLU A 44 -10.34 3.79 -38.32
C GLU A 44 -10.52 5.21 -38.87
N LEU A 45 -10.67 6.20 -38.00
CA LEU A 45 -10.78 7.61 -38.38
C LEU A 45 -9.49 8.08 -39.07
N ALA A 46 -8.33 7.80 -38.49
CA ALA A 46 -7.05 8.17 -39.07
C ALA A 46 -6.82 7.55 -40.46
N ARG A 47 -7.19 6.28 -40.63
CA ARG A 47 -7.14 5.58 -41.93
C ARG A 47 -8.05 6.24 -42.96
N ILE A 48 -9.32 6.48 -42.62
CA ILE A 48 -10.30 7.10 -43.54
C ILE A 48 -9.84 8.49 -43.98
N LEU A 49 -9.30 9.29 -43.04
CA LEU A 49 -8.78 10.62 -43.35
C LEU A 49 -7.55 10.55 -44.26
N SER A 50 -6.63 9.61 -44.00
CA SER A 50 -5.46 9.37 -44.84
C SER A 50 -5.84 8.95 -46.26
N GLU A 51 -6.83 8.06 -46.42
CA GLU A 51 -7.33 7.60 -47.73
C GLU A 51 -7.97 8.73 -48.55
N ARG A 52 -8.50 9.75 -47.87
CA ARG A 52 -9.04 10.97 -48.48
C ARG A 52 -7.96 12.03 -48.75
N GLY A 53 -6.68 11.71 -48.54
CA GLY A 53 -5.56 12.63 -48.73
C GLY A 53 -5.46 13.73 -47.66
N LEU A 54 -6.15 13.57 -46.53
CA LEU A 54 -6.14 14.54 -45.43
C LEU A 54 -5.08 14.19 -44.39
N THR A 55 -4.38 15.21 -43.90
CA THR A 55 -3.37 15.03 -42.87
C THR A 55 -4.03 14.98 -41.48
N CYS A 56 -3.87 13.86 -40.79
CA CYS A 56 -4.38 13.64 -39.43
C CYS A 56 -3.26 13.13 -38.52
N PHE A 57 -2.97 13.87 -37.46
CA PHE A 57 -2.05 13.43 -36.40
C PHE A 57 -2.83 12.84 -35.24
N CYS A 58 -2.22 11.88 -34.56
CA CYS A 58 -2.84 11.21 -33.43
C CYS A 58 -1.87 11.15 -32.25
N ILE A 59 -2.40 11.32 -31.05
CA ILE A 59 -1.68 11.08 -29.80
C ILE A 59 -2.32 9.87 -29.11
N ALA A 60 -1.53 8.82 -28.90
CA ALA A 60 -1.86 7.73 -28.00
C ALA A 60 -1.48 8.14 -26.57
N ALA A 61 -2.47 8.51 -25.76
CA ALA A 61 -2.25 9.01 -24.40
C ALA A 61 -2.49 7.95 -23.31
N ASP A 62 -2.85 6.71 -23.66
CA ASP A 62 -2.96 5.58 -22.72
C ASP A 62 -1.59 4.87 -22.58
N PRO A 63 -0.85 5.06 -21.48
CA PRO A 63 0.45 4.43 -21.32
C PRO A 63 0.36 2.95 -20.96
N GLY A 64 -0.81 2.47 -20.52
CA GLY A 64 -0.98 1.10 -20.04
C GLY A 64 -1.31 0.11 -21.16
N SER A 65 -1.99 0.56 -22.21
CA SER A 65 -2.34 -0.25 -23.38
C SER A 65 -2.52 0.63 -24.62
N PRO A 66 -1.44 1.26 -25.11
CA PRO A 66 -1.53 2.21 -26.22
C PRO A 66 -2.01 1.54 -27.51
N GLY A 67 -2.82 2.26 -28.30
CA GLY A 67 -3.25 1.82 -29.62
C GLY A 67 -2.10 1.68 -30.62
N PHE A 68 -1.08 2.53 -30.48
CA PHE A 68 0.18 2.55 -31.23
C PHE A 68 1.27 3.20 -30.37
N GLY A 69 2.54 2.97 -30.71
CA GLY A 69 3.66 3.47 -29.92
C GLY A 69 4.02 2.58 -28.73
N LEU A 70 4.71 3.15 -27.74
CA LEU A 70 5.37 2.40 -26.68
C LEU A 70 4.57 2.41 -25.36
N PRO A 71 4.41 1.26 -24.69
CA PRO A 71 3.90 1.21 -23.32
C PRO A 71 4.78 2.02 -22.37
N GLY A 72 4.15 2.67 -21.39
CA GLY A 72 4.86 3.56 -20.47
C GLY A 72 5.19 4.94 -21.06
N THR A 73 4.67 5.26 -22.24
CA THR A 73 4.87 6.54 -22.93
C THR A 73 3.56 7.14 -23.40
N VAL A 74 3.61 8.41 -23.81
CA VAL A 74 2.64 9.02 -24.73
C VAL A 74 3.32 9.08 -26.09
N SER A 75 2.63 8.71 -27.16
CA SER A 75 3.21 8.66 -28.51
C SER A 75 2.42 9.52 -29.50
N LEU A 76 3.14 10.31 -30.31
CA LEU A 76 2.64 11.06 -31.45
C LEU A 76 2.89 10.26 -32.73
N GLY A 77 1.86 10.09 -33.55
CA GLY A 77 1.96 9.37 -34.80
C GLY A 77 1.00 9.86 -35.87
N GLN A 78 1.21 9.34 -37.07
CA GLN A 78 0.37 9.57 -38.24
C GLN A 78 0.03 8.22 -38.87
N TRP A 79 -1.19 8.05 -39.36
CA TRP A 79 -1.53 6.91 -40.19
C TRP A 79 -1.06 7.15 -41.63
N ARG A 80 -0.33 6.19 -42.21
CA ARG A 80 0.08 6.18 -43.63
C ARG A 80 -0.33 4.86 -44.28
N GLU A 81 -0.09 4.71 -45.58
CA GLU A 81 -0.52 3.54 -46.38
C GLU A 81 -0.18 2.17 -45.74
N SER A 82 0.93 2.07 -44.99
CA SER A 82 1.38 0.85 -44.33
C SER A 82 1.03 0.75 -42.82
N GLY A 83 0.23 1.67 -42.27
CA GLY A 83 -0.18 1.71 -40.86
C GLY A 83 0.38 2.90 -40.06
N TRP A 84 0.50 2.75 -38.74
CA TRP A 84 0.98 3.80 -37.86
C TRP A 84 2.47 4.08 -38.01
N GLN A 85 2.82 5.35 -38.25
CA GLN A 85 4.18 5.85 -38.17
C GLN A 85 4.32 6.76 -36.95
N VAL A 86 5.10 6.33 -35.95
CA VAL A 86 5.38 7.11 -34.74
C VAL A 86 6.50 8.11 -35.04
N SER A 87 6.27 9.39 -34.78
CA SER A 87 7.24 10.47 -35.05
C SER A 87 7.92 10.98 -33.78
N ALA A 88 7.25 10.90 -32.63
CA ALA A 88 7.81 11.29 -31.33
C ALA A 88 7.09 10.57 -30.19
N PHE A 89 7.76 10.45 -29.04
CA PHE A 89 7.14 9.99 -27.81
C PHE A 89 7.71 10.75 -26.61
N GLU A 90 6.97 10.74 -25.50
CA GLU A 90 7.42 11.25 -24.22
C GLU A 90 7.22 10.16 -23.15
N ALA A 91 8.28 9.84 -22.42
CA ALA A 91 8.27 8.82 -21.40
C ALA A 91 7.49 9.25 -20.16
N LEU A 92 6.66 8.33 -19.67
CA LEU A 92 6.03 8.44 -18.36
C LEU A 92 6.61 7.44 -17.36
N CYS A 93 7.19 6.33 -17.82
CA CYS A 93 7.69 5.23 -17.00
C CYS A 93 6.64 4.67 -16.02
N THR A 94 5.36 4.81 -16.36
CA THR A 94 4.21 4.29 -15.59
C THR A 94 3.17 3.72 -16.55
N LEU A 95 2.42 2.71 -16.11
CA LEU A 95 1.29 2.16 -16.86
C LEU A 95 -0.06 2.64 -16.30
N ASP A 96 -0.04 3.53 -15.30
CA ASP A 96 -1.22 4.05 -14.60
C ASP A 96 -1.41 5.55 -14.88
N ALA A 97 -2.22 5.84 -15.90
CA ALA A 97 -2.65 7.19 -16.25
C ALA A 97 -3.39 7.92 -15.13
N GLY A 98 -4.11 7.17 -14.28
CA GLY A 98 -4.88 7.72 -13.18
C GLY A 98 -3.99 8.17 -12.02
N ARG A 99 -2.87 7.48 -11.77
CA ARG A 99 -1.92 7.84 -10.72
C ARG A 99 -1.04 9.03 -11.11
N PHE A 100 -0.57 9.09 -12.36
CA PHE A 100 0.38 10.11 -12.84
C PHE A 100 -0.26 11.08 -13.85
N ARG A 101 -1.37 11.71 -13.44
CA ARG A 101 -2.20 12.58 -14.31
C ARG A 101 -1.45 13.81 -14.80
N LEU A 102 -0.82 14.55 -13.89
CA LEU A 102 -0.08 15.77 -14.24
C LEU A 102 1.10 15.50 -15.18
N PRO A 103 1.96 14.47 -14.93
CA PRO A 103 2.96 14.05 -15.91
C PRO A 103 2.39 13.69 -17.28
N LEU A 104 1.26 12.96 -17.31
CA LEU A 104 0.59 12.59 -18.56
C LEU A 104 0.11 13.81 -19.33
N LEU A 105 -0.60 14.74 -18.68
CA LEU A 105 -1.07 15.98 -19.30
C LEU A 105 0.09 16.82 -19.84
N SER A 106 1.19 16.90 -19.09
CA SER A 106 2.39 17.63 -19.50
C SER A 106 3.05 16.98 -20.73
N ALA A 107 3.16 15.66 -20.76
CA ALA A 107 3.71 14.91 -21.89
C ALA A 107 2.86 15.08 -23.16
N VAL A 108 1.52 14.98 -23.03
CA VAL A 108 0.61 15.21 -24.17
C VAL A 108 0.74 16.66 -24.67
N SER A 109 0.78 17.64 -23.77
CA SER A 109 0.94 19.06 -24.14
C SER A 109 2.23 19.30 -24.93
N ARG A 110 3.37 18.74 -24.49
CA ARG A 110 4.64 18.84 -25.20
C ARG A 110 4.61 18.20 -26.58
N LEU A 111 3.97 17.04 -26.73
CA LEU A 111 3.79 16.40 -28.04
C LEU A 111 2.86 17.19 -28.96
N MET A 112 1.80 17.79 -28.41
CA MET A 112 0.93 18.67 -29.18
C MET A 112 1.64 19.91 -29.72
N GLN A 113 2.58 20.48 -28.95
CA GLN A 113 3.40 21.60 -29.43
C GLN A 113 4.36 21.21 -30.56
N LYS A 114 4.78 19.94 -30.62
CA LYS A 114 5.63 19.40 -31.70
C LYS A 114 4.83 18.97 -32.94
N ALA A 115 3.52 18.75 -32.79
CA ALA A 115 2.69 18.25 -33.87
C ALA A 115 2.49 19.34 -34.95
N PRO A 116 2.60 18.99 -36.25
CA PRO A 116 2.31 19.93 -37.32
C PRO A 116 0.84 20.39 -37.30
N LEU A 117 0.57 21.52 -37.95
CA LEU A 117 -0.79 22.03 -38.11
C LEU A 117 -1.64 21.03 -38.90
N GLY A 118 -2.81 20.70 -38.38
CA GLY A 118 -3.73 19.72 -38.97
C GLY A 118 -4.75 19.22 -37.97
N LEU A 119 -5.60 18.29 -38.40
CA LEU A 119 -6.55 17.61 -37.52
C LEU A 119 -5.79 16.73 -36.53
N MET A 120 -6.11 16.86 -35.24
CA MET A 120 -5.49 16.12 -34.16
C MET A 120 -6.52 15.25 -33.44
N LEU A 121 -6.26 13.94 -33.37
CA LEU A 121 -7.03 12.99 -32.57
C LEU A 121 -6.23 12.62 -31.31
N ILE A 122 -6.86 12.71 -30.14
CA ILE A 122 -6.24 12.31 -28.87
C ILE A 122 -7.00 11.09 -28.34
N ASP A 123 -6.34 9.93 -28.33
CA ASP A 123 -6.87 8.71 -27.72
C ASP A 123 -6.60 8.75 -26.21
N ALA A 124 -7.63 9.09 -25.43
CA ALA A 124 -7.51 9.26 -23.99
C ALA A 124 -7.37 7.92 -23.25
N PRO A 125 -6.74 7.90 -22.06
CA PRO A 125 -6.81 6.76 -21.15
C PRO A 125 -8.26 6.36 -20.84
N GLY A 126 -8.50 5.07 -20.57
CA GLY A 126 -9.81 4.57 -20.16
C GLY A 126 -10.25 4.93 -18.72
N VAL A 127 -9.72 6.02 -18.15
CA VAL A 127 -9.96 6.49 -16.78
C VAL A 127 -11.09 7.52 -16.81
N VAL A 128 -12.31 7.07 -16.52
CA VAL A 128 -13.54 7.90 -16.70
C VAL A 128 -14.42 7.97 -15.45
N ARG A 129 -13.82 7.67 -14.29
CA ARG A 129 -14.51 7.68 -12.98
C ARG A 129 -13.59 8.30 -11.94
N SER A 130 -14.17 8.69 -10.79
CA SER A 130 -13.47 9.31 -9.65
C SER A 130 -12.81 10.66 -9.98
N VAL A 131 -12.14 11.23 -8.99
CA VAL A 131 -11.34 12.45 -9.14
C VAL A 131 -10.35 12.32 -10.30
N ALA A 132 -9.73 11.15 -10.48
CA ALA A 132 -8.76 10.93 -11.54
C ALA A 132 -9.34 11.11 -12.96
N GLY A 133 -10.56 10.62 -13.21
CA GLY A 133 -11.23 10.81 -14.49
C GLY A 133 -11.68 12.24 -14.71
N SER A 134 -12.20 12.90 -13.66
CA SER A 134 -12.64 14.30 -13.69
C SER A 134 -11.47 15.25 -14.00
N GLU A 135 -10.34 15.10 -13.31
CA GLU A 135 -9.13 15.89 -13.53
C GLU A 135 -8.48 15.62 -14.90
N LEU A 136 -8.46 14.37 -15.37
CA LEU A 136 -7.93 14.05 -16.70
C LEU A 136 -8.79 14.66 -17.81
N LEU A 137 -10.12 14.54 -17.73
CA LEU A 137 -11.03 15.11 -18.72
C LEU A 137 -10.91 16.63 -18.78
N THR A 138 -11.05 17.30 -17.63
CA THR A 138 -10.99 18.77 -17.55
C THR A 138 -9.60 19.29 -17.89
N GLY A 139 -8.55 18.63 -17.41
CA GLY A 139 -7.16 18.97 -17.70
C GLY A 139 -6.81 18.79 -19.18
N MET A 140 -7.21 17.68 -19.80
CA MET A 140 -7.01 17.47 -21.25
C MET A 140 -7.74 18.54 -22.04
N VAL A 141 -9.01 18.81 -21.71
CA VAL A 141 -9.79 19.78 -22.47
C VAL A 141 -9.23 21.19 -22.35
N GLY A 142 -8.97 21.66 -21.12
CA GLY A 142 -8.49 23.01 -20.85
C GLY A 142 -7.05 23.24 -21.34
N LEU A 143 -6.11 22.35 -20.97
CA LEU A 143 -4.69 22.53 -21.28
C LEU A 143 -4.40 22.34 -22.77
N LEU A 144 -5.06 21.37 -23.40
CA LEU A 144 -4.82 21.00 -24.79
C LEU A 144 -5.68 21.80 -25.78
N LYS A 145 -6.60 22.62 -25.26
CA LYS A 145 -7.58 23.40 -26.02
C LYS A 145 -8.39 22.49 -26.96
N ILE A 146 -8.94 21.42 -26.40
CA ILE A 146 -9.83 20.50 -27.13
C ILE A 146 -11.11 21.27 -27.48
N ASP A 147 -11.54 21.15 -28.73
CA ASP A 147 -12.77 21.79 -29.22
C ASP A 147 -13.94 20.78 -29.34
N THR A 148 -13.63 19.50 -29.45
CA THR A 148 -14.60 18.42 -29.62
C THR A 148 -14.24 17.21 -28.77
N VAL A 149 -15.20 16.70 -27.99
CA VAL A 149 -15.06 15.43 -27.27
C VAL A 149 -16.00 14.39 -27.89
N LEU A 150 -15.42 13.34 -28.46
CA LEU A 150 -16.15 12.19 -28.96
C LEU A 150 -16.25 11.15 -27.84
N VAL A 151 -17.45 10.97 -27.29
CA VAL A 151 -17.68 10.11 -26.12
C VAL A 151 -18.26 8.77 -26.58
N LEU A 152 -17.45 7.71 -26.53
CA LEU A 152 -17.93 6.35 -26.82
C LEU A 152 -18.66 5.80 -25.61
N ASN A 153 -19.90 5.34 -25.81
CA ASN A 153 -20.73 4.83 -24.74
C ASN A 153 -21.57 3.62 -25.16
N ARG A 154 -21.90 2.75 -24.20
CA ARG A 154 -22.83 1.64 -24.42
C ARG A 154 -24.27 2.14 -24.24
N GLN A 155 -25.18 1.67 -25.08
CA GLN A 155 -26.59 2.11 -25.08
C GLN A 155 -27.29 1.93 -23.73
N SER A 156 -26.89 0.93 -22.94
CA SER A 156 -27.45 0.63 -21.63
C SER A 156 -26.85 1.41 -20.45
N LYS A 157 -25.94 2.36 -20.70
CA LYS A 157 -25.23 3.10 -19.64
C LYS A 157 -25.35 4.62 -19.79
N PRO A 158 -25.39 5.37 -18.67
CA PRO A 158 -25.26 6.82 -18.72
C PRO A 158 -23.86 7.23 -19.21
N LEU A 159 -23.75 8.43 -19.80
CA LEU A 159 -22.47 8.98 -20.20
C LEU A 159 -21.55 9.14 -18.98
N PRO A 160 -20.28 8.72 -19.07
CA PRO A 160 -19.33 8.91 -17.97
C PRO A 160 -19.02 10.40 -17.80
N LEU A 161 -18.94 10.87 -16.54
CA LEU A 161 -18.64 12.26 -16.19
C LEU A 161 -19.57 13.27 -16.91
N MET A 162 -20.86 12.96 -16.99
CA MET A 162 -21.83 13.75 -17.74
C MET A 162 -21.89 15.21 -17.28
N ASN A 163 -21.82 15.47 -15.97
CA ASN A 163 -21.86 16.84 -15.45
C ASN A 163 -20.61 17.62 -15.85
N GLU A 164 -19.44 17.00 -15.79
CA GLU A 164 -18.20 17.58 -16.26
C GLU A 164 -18.25 17.83 -17.77
N LEU A 165 -18.65 16.85 -18.58
CA LEU A 165 -18.77 17.01 -20.03
C LEU A 165 -19.68 18.18 -20.42
N LEU A 166 -20.82 18.32 -19.74
CA LEU A 166 -21.77 19.40 -19.98
C LEU A 166 -21.24 20.77 -19.51
N SER A 167 -20.32 20.81 -18.54
CA SER A 167 -19.73 22.07 -18.05
C SER A 167 -18.54 22.56 -18.88
N LEU A 168 -17.98 21.73 -19.78
CA LEU A 168 -16.82 22.12 -20.60
C LEU A 168 -17.10 23.24 -21.61
N GLY A 169 -18.37 23.45 -21.98
CA GLY A 169 -18.75 24.48 -22.96
C GLY A 169 -18.24 24.22 -24.38
N ILE A 170 -17.91 22.98 -24.72
CA ILE A 170 -17.39 22.57 -26.04
C ILE A 170 -18.31 21.55 -26.72
N ARG A 171 -18.01 21.21 -27.98
CA ARG A 171 -18.83 20.26 -28.75
C ARG A 171 -18.67 18.84 -28.18
N ILE A 172 -19.76 18.27 -27.65
CA ILE A 172 -19.80 16.88 -27.19
C ILE A 172 -20.54 16.03 -28.23
N LEU A 173 -19.89 14.97 -28.71
CA LEU A 173 -20.45 14.01 -29.66
C LEU A 173 -20.54 12.62 -29.01
N PRO A 174 -21.71 12.24 -28.44
CA PRO A 174 -21.94 10.90 -27.94
C PRO A 174 -22.08 9.90 -29.10
N VAL A 175 -21.33 8.81 -29.05
CA VAL A 175 -21.31 7.77 -30.10
C VAL A 175 -21.52 6.40 -29.47
N HIS A 176 -22.34 5.55 -30.10
CA HIS A 176 -22.45 4.15 -29.71
C HIS A 176 -21.10 3.44 -29.83
N ALA A 177 -20.73 2.66 -28.83
CA ALA A 177 -19.58 1.77 -28.93
C ALA A 177 -19.83 0.69 -30.00
N HIS A 178 -18.76 0.24 -30.68
CA HIS A 178 -18.84 -0.89 -31.61
C HIS A 178 -19.41 -2.13 -30.90
N PRO A 179 -20.30 -2.93 -31.51
CA PRO A 179 -20.92 -4.09 -30.85
C PRO A 179 -19.92 -5.11 -30.30
N GLU A 180 -18.80 -5.29 -30.99
CA GLU A 180 -17.73 -6.21 -30.60
C GLU A 180 -16.71 -5.60 -29.60
N ALA A 181 -16.87 -4.33 -29.22
CA ALA A 181 -15.96 -3.66 -28.29
C ALA A 181 -16.06 -4.30 -26.90
N CYS A 182 -15.08 -5.14 -26.58
CA CYS A 182 -14.97 -5.81 -25.30
C CYS A 182 -13.73 -5.31 -24.53
N ARG A 183 -13.83 -5.34 -23.19
CA ARG A 183 -12.69 -5.05 -22.34
C ARG A 183 -11.72 -6.23 -22.40
N PRO A 184 -10.50 -6.08 -22.92
CA PRO A 184 -9.56 -7.19 -22.96
C PRO A 184 -9.16 -7.58 -21.53
N GLY A 185 -9.02 -8.88 -21.28
CA GLY A 185 -8.59 -9.40 -19.99
C GLY A 185 -7.26 -8.78 -19.54
N GLN A 186 -7.06 -8.66 -18.21
CA GLN A 186 -5.83 -8.07 -17.65
C GLN A 186 -4.57 -8.78 -18.16
N LYS A 187 -4.59 -10.12 -18.26
CA LYS A 187 -3.50 -10.91 -18.82
C LYS A 187 -3.23 -10.57 -20.27
N THR A 188 -4.26 -10.53 -21.13
CA THR A 188 -4.11 -10.21 -22.56
C THR A 188 -3.49 -8.83 -22.77
N ARG A 189 -3.93 -7.83 -22.01
CA ARG A 189 -3.32 -6.47 -22.05
C ARG A 189 -1.85 -6.49 -21.64
N ALA A 190 -1.53 -7.22 -20.58
CA ALA A 190 -0.15 -7.35 -20.12
C ALA A 190 0.74 -8.03 -21.16
N HIS A 191 0.26 -9.07 -21.85
CA HIS A 191 1.03 -9.75 -22.91
C HIS A 191 1.27 -8.82 -24.11
N LYS A 192 0.21 -8.16 -24.62
CA LYS A 192 0.33 -7.26 -25.79
C LYS A 192 1.34 -6.13 -25.55
N ARG A 193 1.27 -5.47 -24.38
CA ARG A 193 2.24 -4.40 -24.06
C ARG A 193 3.65 -4.95 -23.82
N THR A 194 3.77 -6.15 -23.26
CA THR A 194 5.07 -6.82 -23.08
C THR A 194 5.71 -7.11 -24.42
N GLU A 195 4.94 -7.59 -25.39
CA GLU A 195 5.41 -7.84 -26.75
C GLU A 195 5.88 -6.56 -27.45
N GLN A 196 5.11 -5.46 -27.34
CA GLN A 196 5.52 -4.14 -27.84
C GLN A 196 6.84 -3.68 -27.20
N TRP A 197 6.98 -3.83 -25.88
CA TRP A 197 8.18 -3.46 -25.14
C TRP A 197 9.41 -4.29 -25.56
N ARG A 198 9.25 -5.62 -25.68
CA ARG A 198 10.32 -6.52 -26.15
C ARG A 198 10.72 -6.24 -27.58
N THR A 199 9.76 -5.93 -28.45
CA THR A 199 10.05 -5.57 -29.86
C THR A 199 10.91 -4.31 -29.93
N TYR A 200 10.61 -3.31 -29.08
CA TYR A 200 11.39 -2.09 -28.99
C TYR A 200 12.82 -2.32 -28.47
N LEU A 201 12.99 -3.21 -27.49
CA LEU A 201 14.31 -3.58 -26.94
C LEU A 201 14.97 -4.79 -27.65
N ALA A 202 14.47 -5.22 -28.81
CA ALA A 202 14.99 -6.42 -29.48
C ALA A 202 16.45 -6.26 -29.95
N VAL A 203 16.84 -5.03 -30.30
CA VAL A 203 18.20 -4.65 -30.67
C VAL A 203 18.66 -3.57 -29.70
N ALA A 204 19.27 -3.98 -28.59
CA ALA A 204 19.60 -3.13 -27.47
C ALA A 204 21.04 -3.38 -26.98
N ASP A 205 21.70 -2.31 -26.54
CA ASP A 205 23.00 -2.34 -25.89
C ASP A 205 22.81 -2.18 -24.37
N GLU A 206 23.68 -2.83 -23.59
CA GLU A 206 23.78 -2.58 -22.15
C GLU A 206 24.79 -1.46 -21.91
N ILE A 207 24.39 -0.49 -21.09
CA ILE A 207 25.27 0.56 -20.59
C ILE A 207 25.37 0.49 -19.07
N THR A 208 26.52 0.91 -18.55
CA THR A 208 26.76 1.03 -17.11
C THR A 208 27.03 2.49 -16.77
N LEU A 209 26.30 3.02 -15.79
CA LEU A 209 26.44 4.40 -15.32
C LEU A 209 26.56 4.42 -13.80
N ASP A 210 27.35 5.35 -13.29
CA ASP A 210 27.37 5.61 -11.85
C ASP A 210 26.07 6.32 -11.44
N LEU A 211 25.38 5.79 -10.44
CA LEU A 211 24.16 6.38 -9.91
C LEU A 211 24.43 7.78 -9.33
N ALA A 212 25.62 8.01 -8.78
CA ALA A 212 26.01 9.30 -8.21
C ALA A 212 26.12 10.41 -9.28
N ASP A 213 26.36 10.03 -10.53
CA ASP A 213 26.45 10.97 -11.66
C ASP A 213 25.08 11.34 -12.25
N LEU A 214 24.01 10.68 -11.79
CA LEU A 214 22.66 10.82 -12.32
C LEU A 214 21.75 11.65 -11.40
N ARG A 215 20.94 12.51 -12.02
CA ARG A 215 19.82 13.22 -11.41
C ARG A 215 18.57 12.37 -11.56
N LEU A 216 18.19 11.70 -10.49
CA LEU A 216 16.99 10.87 -10.46
C LEU A 216 15.75 11.72 -10.29
N ILE A 217 14.77 11.56 -11.18
CA ILE A 217 13.48 12.26 -11.12
C ILE A 217 12.31 11.28 -11.20
N GLY A 218 11.13 11.74 -10.81
CA GLY A 218 9.91 10.92 -10.79
C GLY A 218 9.66 10.30 -9.41
N SER A 219 9.59 8.98 -9.36
CA SER A 219 9.39 8.22 -8.12
C SER A 219 10.31 6.98 -8.13
N PRO A 220 11.64 7.19 -8.14
CA PRO A 220 12.59 6.09 -8.09
C PRO A 220 12.42 5.29 -6.79
N PRO A 221 12.78 4.00 -6.78
CA PRO A 221 12.88 3.23 -5.53
C PRO A 221 13.95 3.80 -4.61
N PRO A 222 13.91 3.44 -3.31
CA PRO A 222 15.04 3.66 -2.42
C PRO A 222 16.32 3.00 -2.97
N ILE A 223 17.45 3.70 -2.89
CA ILE A 223 18.76 3.25 -3.41
C ILE A 223 19.28 2.05 -2.61
N ASP A 224 18.95 1.98 -1.31
CA ASP A 224 19.28 0.89 -0.39
C ASP A 224 18.46 -0.39 -0.63
N VAL A 225 17.59 -0.41 -1.64
CA VAL A 225 16.83 -1.61 -2.05
C VAL A 225 17.11 -1.94 -3.52
N PRO A 226 18.30 -2.49 -3.85
CA PRO A 226 18.71 -2.75 -5.25
C PRO A 226 17.71 -3.57 -6.06
N ASP A 227 17.10 -4.59 -5.44
CA ASP A 227 16.09 -5.45 -6.08
C ASP A 227 14.86 -4.69 -6.56
N ALA A 228 14.58 -3.52 -6.00
CA ALA A 228 13.45 -2.70 -6.39
C ALA A 228 13.68 -1.95 -7.71
N TRP A 229 14.94 -1.80 -8.14
CA TRP A 229 15.33 -1.12 -9.37
C TRP A 229 15.26 -2.05 -10.59
N THR A 230 15.56 -3.33 -10.39
CA THR A 230 15.54 -4.36 -11.42
C THR A 230 14.21 -4.44 -12.16
N GLY A 231 14.30 -4.47 -13.48
CA GLY A 231 13.19 -4.52 -14.42
C GLY A 231 12.45 -3.19 -14.61
N ARG A 232 12.82 -2.10 -13.94
CA ARG A 232 12.09 -0.83 -14.09
C ARG A 232 12.32 -0.19 -15.45
N GLN A 233 11.25 0.34 -16.03
CA GLN A 233 11.40 1.28 -17.12
C GLN A 233 12.05 2.56 -16.61
N CYS A 234 13.04 3.04 -17.36
CA CYS A 234 13.72 4.30 -17.10
C CYS A 234 13.86 5.10 -18.39
N ALA A 235 13.95 6.42 -18.28
CA ALA A 235 14.13 7.29 -19.44
C ALA A 235 15.19 8.35 -19.19
N PHE A 236 16.08 8.55 -20.14
CA PHE A 236 16.98 9.69 -20.17
C PHE A 236 16.22 10.91 -20.67
N VAL A 237 16.28 11.98 -19.91
CA VAL A 237 15.53 13.21 -20.17
C VAL A 237 16.51 14.38 -20.24
N ASP A 238 16.27 15.30 -21.18
CA ASP A 238 16.94 16.60 -21.22
C ASP A 238 15.93 17.70 -21.50
N THR A 239 15.98 18.80 -20.73
CA THR A 239 15.00 19.91 -20.82
C THR A 239 13.53 19.43 -20.88
N GLU A 240 13.19 18.44 -20.05
CA GLU A 240 11.89 17.76 -20.00
C GLU A 240 11.48 16.96 -21.25
N ARG A 241 12.39 16.76 -22.20
CA ARG A 241 12.20 15.93 -23.39
C ARG A 241 12.83 14.58 -23.21
N THR A 242 12.13 13.55 -23.63
CA THR A 242 12.63 12.19 -23.64
C THR A 242 13.68 12.03 -24.74
N ILE A 243 14.88 11.63 -24.36
CA ILE A 243 15.99 11.33 -25.28
C ILE A 243 15.99 9.85 -25.65
N SER A 244 15.86 8.99 -24.64
CA SER A 244 15.75 7.55 -24.80
C SER A 244 14.99 6.95 -23.63
N ILE A 245 14.41 5.78 -23.85
CA ILE A 245 13.76 4.97 -22.81
C ILE A 245 14.30 3.55 -22.88
N GLY A 246 14.47 2.91 -21.73
CA GLY A 246 15.05 1.59 -21.57
C GLY A 246 14.61 0.89 -20.29
N GLU A 247 15.31 -0.18 -19.96
CA GLU A 247 15.04 -1.03 -18.81
C GLU A 247 16.26 -1.13 -17.90
N ILE A 248 16.06 -0.94 -16.60
CA ILE A 248 17.10 -1.14 -15.60
C ILE A 248 17.25 -2.65 -15.37
N ILE A 249 18.42 -3.18 -15.67
CA ILE A 249 18.73 -4.61 -15.51
C ILE A 249 19.17 -4.90 -14.07
N ALA A 250 20.00 -4.03 -13.48
CA ALA A 250 20.46 -4.18 -12.12
C ALA A 250 20.98 -2.85 -11.54
N LEU A 251 21.02 -2.78 -10.21
CA LEU A 251 21.78 -1.79 -9.45
C LEU A 251 22.81 -2.56 -8.60
N GLN A 252 24.10 -2.37 -8.85
CA GLN A 252 25.19 -3.08 -8.16
C GLN A 252 26.32 -2.10 -7.84
N ASP A 253 26.77 -2.06 -6.58
CA ASP A 253 27.87 -1.19 -6.13
C ASP A 253 27.72 0.28 -6.55
N GLY A 254 26.48 0.81 -6.49
CA GLY A 254 26.17 2.17 -6.92
C GLY A 254 26.15 2.38 -8.43
N LYS A 255 26.31 1.32 -9.23
CA LYS A 255 26.26 1.38 -10.70
C LYS A 255 24.94 0.83 -11.23
N LEU A 256 24.29 1.59 -12.08
CA LEU A 256 23.11 1.16 -12.82
C LEU A 256 23.51 0.51 -14.13
N HIS A 257 23.01 -0.71 -14.32
CA HIS A 257 23.05 -1.44 -15.58
C HIS A 257 21.72 -1.21 -16.28
N ILE A 258 21.75 -0.60 -17.46
CA ILE A 258 20.56 -0.20 -18.20
C ILE A 258 20.65 -0.74 -19.62
N GLN A 259 19.58 -1.39 -20.06
CA GLN A 259 19.41 -1.81 -21.44
C GLN A 259 18.66 -0.71 -22.21
N LEU A 260 19.26 -0.22 -23.30
CA LEU A 260 18.70 0.79 -24.20
C LEU A 260 18.76 0.32 -25.65
N PRO A 261 17.89 0.81 -26.54
CA PRO A 261 18.06 0.55 -27.98
C PRO A 261 19.45 0.92 -28.48
N ALA A 262 19.97 0.17 -29.46
CA ALA A 262 21.31 0.41 -30.00
C ALA A 262 21.47 1.86 -30.49
N ALA A 263 22.62 2.46 -30.19
CA ALA A 263 22.94 3.86 -30.48
C ALA A 263 22.03 4.91 -29.80
N ALA A 264 21.28 4.54 -28.75
CA ALA A 264 20.51 5.50 -27.95
C ALA A 264 21.43 6.51 -27.23
N ALA A 265 21.08 7.79 -27.32
CA ALA A 265 21.76 8.84 -26.56
C ALA A 265 21.36 8.81 -25.07
N THR A 266 22.26 9.26 -24.21
CA THR A 266 22.08 9.36 -22.76
C THR A 266 22.27 10.79 -22.28
N THR A 267 21.79 11.06 -21.07
CA THR A 267 21.91 12.36 -20.40
C THR A 267 22.19 12.14 -18.92
N ARG A 268 22.39 13.23 -18.15
CA ARG A 268 22.56 13.14 -16.70
C ARG A 268 21.25 13.05 -15.92
N THR A 269 20.07 13.10 -16.56
CA THR A 269 18.78 13.06 -15.84
C THR A 269 18.03 11.79 -16.19
N LEU A 270 17.74 10.97 -15.18
CA LEU A 270 17.08 9.68 -15.34
C LEU A 270 15.70 9.71 -14.66
N LEU A 271 14.65 9.56 -15.46
CA LEU A 271 13.28 9.39 -14.98
C LEU A 271 13.02 7.92 -14.65
N VAL A 272 12.58 7.64 -13.44
CA VAL A 272 12.14 6.30 -13.01
C VAL A 272 10.81 6.42 -12.27
N ARG A 273 9.85 5.55 -12.61
CA ARG A 273 8.57 5.43 -11.91
C ARG A 273 8.18 3.96 -11.76
N ASP A 274 6.89 3.65 -11.73
CA ASP A 274 6.37 2.35 -11.31
C ASP A 274 6.16 1.32 -12.43
N ALA A 275 6.43 1.61 -13.71
CA ALA A 275 6.43 0.55 -14.72
C ALA A 275 7.64 -0.36 -14.56
N ARG A 276 7.42 -1.68 -14.48
CA ARG A 276 8.49 -2.68 -14.43
C ARG A 276 8.17 -3.95 -15.22
N CYS A 277 9.18 -4.59 -15.76
CA CYS A 277 9.17 -5.98 -16.16
C CYS A 277 9.38 -6.87 -14.93
N GLU A 278 8.50 -7.85 -14.73
CA GLU A 278 8.64 -8.85 -13.67
C GLU A 278 9.57 -10.01 -14.08
N LYS A 279 9.92 -10.88 -13.13
CA LYS A 279 10.72 -12.10 -13.39
C LYS A 279 10.09 -13.04 -14.42
N ASN A 280 8.76 -13.04 -14.53
CA ASN A 280 8.02 -13.77 -15.58
C ASN A 280 8.09 -13.07 -16.95
N GLY A 281 8.79 -11.94 -17.04
CA GLY A 281 8.99 -11.12 -18.22
C GLY A 281 7.79 -10.27 -18.61
N LEU A 282 6.73 -10.18 -17.79
CA LEU A 282 5.56 -9.34 -18.06
C LEU A 282 5.81 -7.90 -17.59
N LEU A 283 5.52 -6.95 -18.48
CA LEU A 283 5.49 -5.52 -18.15
C LEU A 283 4.23 -5.23 -17.33
N VAL A 284 4.39 -4.70 -16.11
CA VAL A 284 3.33 -4.38 -15.14
C VAL A 284 3.62 -3.09 -14.38
N SER A 285 2.63 -2.58 -13.65
CA SER A 285 2.88 -1.56 -12.63
C SER A 285 3.42 -2.26 -11.40
N ALA A 286 4.65 -1.94 -11.01
CA ALA A 286 5.18 -2.25 -9.70
C ALA A 286 4.20 -1.76 -8.64
N ALA A 287 4.00 -2.59 -7.61
CA ALA A 287 3.29 -2.14 -6.43
C ALA A 287 3.97 -0.85 -5.92
N PRO A 288 3.20 0.17 -5.50
CA PRO A 288 3.75 1.23 -4.69
C PRO A 288 4.61 0.61 -3.59
N PHE A 289 5.76 1.21 -3.29
CA PHE A 289 6.40 0.94 -2.01
C PHE A 289 5.40 1.35 -0.95
N ALA A 290 4.71 0.33 -0.43
CA ALA A 290 3.56 0.37 0.46
C ALA A 290 2.46 1.39 0.17
N SER A 291 1.36 0.89 -0.37
CA SER A 291 0.04 1.38 0.03
C SER A 291 -0.88 0.17 0.12
N GLY A 292 -0.89 -0.51 1.26
CA GLY A 292 -1.90 -1.51 1.56
C GLY A 292 -3.28 -0.85 1.50
N ASN A 293 -4.23 -1.46 0.78
CA ASN A 293 -5.60 -0.96 0.68
C ASN A 293 -6.22 -0.84 2.09
N LEU A 294 -6.61 0.39 2.43
CA LEU A 294 -7.23 0.76 3.70
C LEU A 294 -8.68 0.24 3.81
N GLN A 295 -9.03 -0.35 4.95
CA GLN A 295 -10.41 -0.58 5.35
C GLN A 295 -10.66 0.09 6.71
N PHE A 296 -11.47 1.15 6.74
CA PHE A 296 -11.88 1.85 7.97
C PHE A 296 -12.95 1.13 8.78
N LEU A 297 -13.39 -0.03 8.32
CA LEU A 297 -14.34 -0.86 9.04
C LEU A 297 -13.70 -2.22 9.30
N PRO A 298 -13.46 -2.58 10.58
CA PRO A 298 -13.12 -3.96 10.92
C PRO A 298 -14.23 -4.88 10.39
N PRO A 299 -13.89 -6.08 9.89
CA PRO A 299 -14.92 -7.02 9.46
C PRO A 299 -15.86 -7.32 10.66
N PRO A 300 -17.16 -7.60 10.44
CA PRO A 300 -18.16 -7.69 11.51
C PRO A 300 -17.82 -8.73 12.59
N ASP A 301 -16.98 -9.71 12.26
CA ASP A 301 -16.49 -10.71 13.18
C ASP A 301 -15.36 -10.20 14.09
N ALA A 302 -14.61 -9.16 13.69
CA ALA A 302 -13.55 -8.53 14.48
C ALA A 302 -14.10 -7.48 15.47
N MET A 303 -15.18 -6.78 15.11
CA MET A 303 -15.91 -5.87 16.00
C MET A 303 -17.43 -6.07 15.81
N PRO A 304 -18.06 -6.97 16.59
CA PRO A 304 -19.44 -7.40 16.35
C PRO A 304 -20.54 -6.37 16.68
N TYR A 305 -20.19 -5.22 17.25
CA TYR A 305 -21.17 -4.20 17.63
C TYR A 305 -20.90 -2.84 16.96
N PRO A 306 -21.74 -2.43 15.98
CA PRO A 306 -21.87 -1.04 15.60
C PRO A 306 -22.81 -0.36 16.60
N THR A 307 -22.28 0.21 17.68
CA THR A 307 -23.08 1.09 18.54
C THR A 307 -23.13 2.48 17.93
N THR A 308 -24.34 2.98 17.73
CA THR A 308 -24.69 4.27 17.10
C THR A 308 -24.29 5.50 17.93
N ASP A 309 -23.97 5.32 19.22
CA ASP A 309 -23.61 6.41 20.14
C ASP A 309 -22.12 6.33 20.46
N TYR A 310 -21.29 6.94 19.62
CA TYR A 310 -19.84 6.85 19.78
C TYR A 310 -19.12 8.16 19.46
N SER A 311 -18.39 8.65 20.46
CA SER A 311 -17.66 9.92 20.44
C SER A 311 -16.15 9.79 20.17
N GLY A 312 -15.59 8.58 20.09
CA GLY A 312 -14.12 8.37 19.96
C GLY A 312 -13.55 8.53 18.54
N GLY A 313 -14.36 9.00 17.59
CA GLY A 313 -13.96 9.28 16.20
C GLY A 313 -13.68 8.06 15.32
N PRO A 314 -13.00 8.21 14.18
CA PRO A 314 -12.69 7.09 13.29
C PRO A 314 -11.93 5.94 13.97
N ARG A 315 -12.23 4.69 13.58
CA ARG A 315 -11.57 3.47 14.08
C ARG A 315 -10.72 2.86 12.97
N PRO A 316 -9.45 3.24 12.83
CA PRO A 316 -8.60 2.65 11.79
C PRO A 316 -8.43 1.16 12.05
N ALA A 317 -8.54 0.39 10.98
CA ALA A 317 -8.22 -1.03 10.96
C ALA A 317 -7.28 -1.30 9.80
N VAL A 318 -6.32 -2.19 10.03
CA VAL A 318 -5.34 -2.59 9.02
C VAL A 318 -5.34 -4.10 8.88
N LYS A 319 -5.17 -4.55 7.64
CA LYS A 319 -5.15 -5.97 7.31
C LYS A 319 -3.71 -6.39 7.06
N LEU A 320 -3.23 -7.27 7.92
CA LEU A 320 -2.00 -8.03 7.70
C LEU A 320 -2.36 -9.36 7.02
N ARG A 321 -1.36 -10.10 6.56
CA ARG A 321 -1.46 -11.41 5.90
C ARG A 321 -2.02 -12.45 6.85
N GLY A 322 -3.35 -12.59 6.83
CA GLY A 322 -4.08 -13.53 7.68
C GLY A 322 -4.37 -13.02 9.08
N MET A 323 -4.19 -11.71 9.34
CA MET A 323 -4.48 -11.06 10.62
C MET A 323 -5.12 -9.69 10.39
N TYR A 324 -5.79 -9.16 11.40
CA TYR A 324 -6.28 -7.78 11.39
C TYR A 324 -5.90 -7.10 12.70
N ALA A 325 -5.43 -5.85 12.61
CA ALA A 325 -5.25 -4.98 13.76
C ALA A 325 -6.28 -3.86 13.71
N THR A 326 -6.97 -3.59 14.82
CA THR A 326 -8.06 -2.62 14.91
C THR A 326 -7.89 -1.73 16.13
N MET A 327 -7.97 -0.41 15.94
CA MET A 327 -8.17 0.53 17.05
C MET A 327 -9.59 0.40 17.59
N VAL A 328 -9.75 -0.24 18.74
CA VAL A 328 -11.08 -0.56 19.31
C VAL A 328 -11.83 0.71 19.68
N ASN A 329 -11.12 1.68 20.25
CA ASN A 329 -11.68 2.91 20.81
C ASN A 329 -11.49 4.14 19.94
N GLY A 330 -11.01 3.96 18.71
CA GLY A 330 -10.81 5.00 17.71
C GLY A 330 -9.74 6.01 18.08
N VAL A 331 -9.61 7.03 17.25
CA VAL A 331 -8.48 7.96 17.34
C VAL A 331 -8.54 8.92 18.53
N PHE A 332 -9.71 9.17 19.14
CA PHE A 332 -9.87 10.03 20.33
C PHE A 332 -10.10 9.26 21.63
N GLY A 333 -10.24 7.93 21.56
CA GLY A 333 -10.53 7.11 22.73
C GLY A 333 -9.29 6.48 23.35
N ASP A 334 -9.51 5.87 24.51
CA ASP A 334 -8.50 5.18 25.31
C ASP A 334 -7.71 4.15 24.47
N PRO A 335 -6.36 4.16 24.51
CA PRO A 335 -5.55 3.29 23.68
C PRO A 335 -5.85 1.80 23.85
N LEU A 336 -6.22 1.17 22.73
CA LEU A 336 -6.48 -0.27 22.65
C LEU A 336 -6.42 -0.74 21.20
N VAL A 337 -5.36 -1.48 20.85
CA VAL A 337 -5.26 -2.20 19.57
C VAL A 337 -5.57 -3.67 19.78
N HIS A 338 -6.58 -4.18 19.07
CA HIS A 338 -6.86 -5.61 18.99
C HIS A 338 -6.23 -6.20 17.72
N LEU A 339 -5.25 -7.09 17.90
CA LEU A 339 -4.63 -7.87 16.82
C LEU A 339 -5.17 -9.30 16.83
N ARG A 340 -5.89 -9.68 15.78
CA ARG A 340 -6.53 -11.00 15.65
C ARG A 340 -5.80 -11.91 14.66
N LEU A 341 -5.44 -13.11 15.12
CA LEU A 341 -4.83 -14.18 14.30
C LEU A 341 -5.92 -15.15 13.82
N HIS A 342 -6.44 -14.95 12.61
CA HIS A 342 -7.61 -15.70 12.10
C HIS A 342 -7.43 -17.22 12.06
N GLN A 343 -6.21 -17.68 11.80
CA GLN A 343 -5.92 -19.10 11.62
C GLN A 343 -5.92 -19.90 12.93
N GLN A 344 -5.94 -19.25 14.10
CA GLN A 344 -5.76 -19.94 15.39
C GLN A 344 -6.79 -19.59 16.48
N GLN A 345 -7.84 -18.79 16.18
CA GLN A 345 -8.74 -18.27 17.22
C GLN A 345 -7.97 -17.61 18.38
N ARG A 346 -6.89 -16.90 18.08
CA ARG A 346 -5.98 -16.26 19.05
C ARG A 346 -5.99 -14.73 18.86
N SER A 347 -5.96 -13.99 19.95
CA SER A 347 -5.95 -12.53 19.96
C SER A 347 -4.81 -12.01 20.83
N LEU A 348 -4.22 -10.89 20.40
CA LEU A 348 -3.25 -10.10 21.15
C LEU A 348 -3.83 -8.70 21.36
N LEU A 349 -3.59 -8.11 22.52
CA LEU A 349 -4.00 -6.74 22.82
C LEU A 349 -2.77 -5.86 23.09
N PHE A 350 -2.74 -4.67 22.51
CA PHE A 350 -1.78 -3.63 22.88
C PHE A 350 -2.54 -2.53 23.63
N ASP A 351 -2.11 -2.31 24.86
CA ASP A 351 -2.85 -1.68 25.94
C ASP A 351 -4.22 -2.30 26.23
N LEU A 352 -4.83 -1.81 27.30
CA LEU A 352 -6.13 -2.18 27.83
C LEU A 352 -6.88 -0.92 28.26
N GLY A 353 -7.08 0.02 27.34
CA GLY A 353 -8.10 1.07 27.51
C GLY A 353 -9.52 0.49 27.60
N ASP A 354 -10.54 1.34 27.50
CA ASP A 354 -11.95 0.91 27.58
C ASP A 354 -12.23 -0.30 26.67
N SER A 355 -12.40 -1.47 27.30
CA SER A 355 -12.57 -2.75 26.61
C SER A 355 -14.03 -3.17 26.54
N GLY A 356 -14.98 -2.33 26.98
CA GLY A 356 -16.42 -2.63 27.02
C GLY A 356 -17.04 -2.99 25.67
N ARG A 357 -16.34 -2.71 24.56
CA ARG A 357 -16.77 -3.01 23.19
C ARG A 357 -16.34 -4.40 22.70
N LEU A 358 -15.39 -5.04 23.38
CA LEU A 358 -14.94 -6.38 23.04
C LEU A 358 -15.88 -7.42 23.65
N SER A 359 -16.27 -8.40 22.84
CA SER A 359 -17.10 -9.52 23.32
C SER A 359 -16.33 -10.41 24.30
N THR A 360 -17.03 -11.06 25.22
CA THR A 360 -16.45 -12.07 26.13
C THR A 360 -15.75 -13.20 25.37
N ARG A 361 -16.25 -13.56 24.18
CA ARG A 361 -15.58 -14.52 23.28
C ARG A 361 -14.16 -14.09 22.92
N ILE A 362 -13.93 -12.80 22.67
CA ILE A 362 -12.58 -12.28 22.39
C ILE A 362 -11.73 -12.42 23.64
N ALA A 363 -12.25 -12.06 24.82
CA ALA A 363 -11.54 -12.19 26.08
C ALA A 363 -10.97 -13.60 26.30
N HIS A 364 -11.72 -14.66 25.98
CA HIS A 364 -11.25 -16.06 26.07
C HIS A 364 -10.12 -16.39 25.08
N GLN A 365 -10.05 -15.69 23.96
CA GLN A 365 -9.06 -15.87 22.89
C GLN A 365 -7.79 -15.05 23.09
N VAL A 366 -7.79 -14.09 24.03
CA VAL A 366 -6.60 -13.29 24.34
C VAL A 366 -5.55 -14.20 24.96
N SER A 367 -4.40 -14.32 24.32
CA SER A 367 -3.26 -15.06 24.87
C SER A 367 -2.21 -14.14 25.50
N ASP A 368 -2.09 -12.93 24.96
CA ASP A 368 -1.05 -11.97 25.30
C ASP A 368 -1.61 -10.55 25.30
N VAL A 369 -1.21 -9.79 26.31
CA VAL A 369 -1.49 -8.36 26.45
C VAL A 369 -0.16 -7.63 26.63
N PHE A 370 0.03 -6.54 25.89
CA PHE A 370 1.23 -5.71 25.94
C PHE A 370 0.84 -4.31 26.41
N ILE A 371 1.09 -4.02 27.69
CA ILE A 371 0.81 -2.75 28.34
C ILE A 371 2.00 -1.81 28.13
N SER A 372 1.76 -0.64 27.54
CA SER A 372 2.77 0.39 27.38
C SER A 372 3.16 0.97 28.74
N HIS A 373 2.16 1.34 29.55
CA HIS A 373 2.31 1.81 30.92
C HIS A 373 0.98 1.76 31.69
N ALA A 374 1.01 2.01 33.01
CA ALA A 374 -0.12 1.75 33.91
C ALA A 374 -0.97 3.00 34.23
N HIS A 375 -1.11 3.94 33.29
CA HIS A 375 -2.16 4.96 33.39
C HIS A 375 -3.56 4.32 33.20
N ILE A 376 -4.59 4.95 33.76
CA ILE A 376 -5.93 4.35 33.89
C ILE A 376 -6.58 4.04 32.53
N ASP A 377 -6.32 4.85 31.53
CA ASP A 377 -6.73 4.73 30.13
C ASP A 377 -5.93 3.71 29.33
N HIS A 378 -4.85 3.16 29.89
CA HIS A 378 -4.06 2.07 29.29
C HIS A 378 -4.24 0.73 30.01
N ILE A 379 -4.72 0.72 31.26
CA ILE A 379 -4.86 -0.50 32.06
C ILE A 379 -6.29 -0.76 32.56
N GLY A 380 -7.19 0.22 32.52
CA GLY A 380 -8.52 0.16 33.12
C GLY A 380 -9.41 -0.97 32.57
N GLY A 381 -9.19 -1.37 31.32
CA GLY A 381 -9.83 -2.51 30.67
C GLY A 381 -9.48 -3.87 31.29
N PHE A 382 -8.49 -3.95 32.19
CA PHE A 382 -8.12 -5.18 32.88
C PHE A 382 -9.29 -5.79 33.66
N LEU A 383 -10.15 -4.97 34.29
CA LEU A 383 -11.32 -5.49 35.02
C LEU A 383 -12.31 -6.21 34.09
N TRP A 384 -12.46 -5.73 32.85
CA TRP A 384 -13.24 -6.43 31.84
C TRP A 384 -12.61 -7.78 31.49
N LEU A 385 -11.29 -7.83 31.29
CA LEU A 385 -10.57 -9.06 30.96
C LEU A 385 -10.67 -10.09 32.10
N LEU A 386 -10.45 -9.64 33.34
CA LEU A 386 -10.56 -10.41 34.57
C LEU A 386 -11.96 -11.03 34.70
N ARG A 387 -13.02 -10.21 34.64
CA ARG A 387 -14.40 -10.68 34.74
C ARG A 387 -14.78 -11.62 33.60
N SER A 388 -14.34 -11.31 32.38
CA SER A 388 -14.72 -12.06 31.18
C SER A 388 -14.01 -13.41 31.06
N ARG A 389 -12.97 -13.67 31.85
CA ARG A 389 -12.21 -14.93 31.84
C ARG A 389 -12.47 -15.83 33.04
N VAL A 390 -13.55 -15.58 33.79
CA VAL A 390 -13.96 -16.49 34.88
C VAL A 390 -14.36 -17.84 34.27
N GLY A 391 -13.71 -18.92 34.72
CA GLY A 391 -13.86 -20.25 34.15
C GLY A 391 -12.52 -20.92 33.84
N ASP A 392 -12.56 -22.08 33.19
CA ASP A 392 -11.37 -22.86 32.85
C ASP A 392 -10.77 -22.40 31.51
N PHE A 393 -9.86 -21.42 31.58
CA PHE A 393 -9.13 -20.90 30.44
C PHE A 393 -7.61 -20.96 30.68
N PRO A 394 -6.79 -21.08 29.61
CA PRO A 394 -5.34 -20.96 29.73
C PRO A 394 -4.92 -19.63 30.37
N SER A 395 -3.72 -19.59 30.96
CA SER A 395 -3.17 -18.35 31.50
C SER A 395 -2.99 -17.31 30.40
N CYS A 396 -3.35 -16.06 30.69
CA CYS A 396 -3.09 -14.93 29.81
C CYS A 396 -1.78 -14.26 30.22
N ARG A 397 -0.85 -14.07 29.27
CA ARG A 397 0.42 -13.39 29.53
C ARG A 397 0.24 -11.88 29.42
N ILE A 398 0.76 -11.11 30.37
CA ILE A 398 0.70 -9.65 30.38
C ILE A 398 2.12 -9.11 30.50
N PHE A 399 2.55 -8.29 29.54
CA PHE A 399 3.86 -7.66 29.50
C PHE A 399 3.72 -6.17 29.76
N GLY A 400 4.67 -5.54 30.45
CA GLY A 400 4.69 -4.09 30.61
C GLY A 400 5.87 -3.59 31.44
N PRO A 401 5.87 -2.29 31.79
CA PRO A 401 6.98 -1.69 32.52
C PRO A 401 7.03 -2.16 33.99
N PRO A 402 8.11 -1.83 34.71
CA PRO A 402 8.25 -2.11 36.15
C PRO A 402 7.04 -1.64 36.97
N GLY A 403 6.62 -2.45 37.94
CA GLY A 403 5.47 -2.18 38.82
C GLY A 403 4.14 -2.79 38.35
N LEU A 404 4.05 -3.28 37.11
CA LEU A 404 2.84 -3.89 36.56
C LEU A 404 2.31 -5.06 37.40
N ILE A 405 3.16 -5.92 37.97
CA ILE A 405 2.75 -7.03 38.84
C ILE A 405 1.96 -6.50 40.03
N GLY A 406 2.45 -5.43 40.66
CA GLY A 406 1.79 -4.79 41.79
C GLY A 406 0.42 -4.20 41.42
N HIS A 407 0.32 -3.52 40.28
CA HIS A 407 -0.96 -2.96 39.81
C HIS A 407 -2.00 -4.04 39.51
N ILE A 408 -1.61 -5.09 38.79
CA ILE A 408 -2.50 -6.22 38.46
C ILE A 408 -2.94 -6.95 39.74
N LYS A 409 -1.99 -7.23 40.65
CA LYS A 409 -2.30 -7.83 41.95
C LYS A 409 -3.28 -6.99 42.74
N GLY A 410 -3.06 -5.68 42.84
CA GLY A 410 -3.94 -4.76 43.56
C GLY A 410 -5.37 -4.74 43.00
N MET A 411 -5.53 -4.77 41.67
CA MET A 411 -6.86 -4.85 41.04
C MET A 411 -7.57 -6.18 41.30
N ILE A 412 -6.83 -7.29 41.36
CA ILE A 412 -7.38 -8.61 41.71
C ILE A 412 -7.77 -8.66 43.20
N ASP A 413 -6.88 -8.22 44.08
CA ASP A 413 -7.06 -8.27 45.54
C ASP A 413 -8.14 -7.30 46.03
N GLY A 414 -8.45 -6.25 45.26
CA GLY A 414 -9.56 -5.34 45.55
C GLY A 414 -10.95 -5.96 45.41
N ILE A 415 -11.05 -7.22 44.95
CA ILE A 415 -12.31 -7.94 44.73
C ILE A 415 -12.44 -9.08 45.74
N LEU A 416 -13.65 -9.28 46.28
CA LEU A 416 -13.97 -10.42 47.15
C LEU A 416 -14.21 -11.69 46.31
N TRP A 417 -13.42 -12.74 46.56
CA TRP A 417 -13.44 -14.01 45.80
C TRP A 417 -13.96 -15.21 46.62
N ASP A 418 -15.13 -15.09 47.25
CA ASP A 418 -15.70 -16.11 48.14
C ASP A 418 -16.36 -17.31 47.40
N ARG A 419 -16.54 -17.22 46.08
CA ARG A 419 -17.37 -18.18 45.30
C ARG A 419 -16.68 -18.80 44.09
N ILE A 420 -15.46 -18.38 43.75
CA ILE A 420 -14.82 -18.78 42.48
C ILE A 420 -14.00 -20.07 42.58
N GLY A 421 -13.51 -20.41 43.78
CA GLY A 421 -12.63 -21.58 43.99
C GLY A 421 -11.47 -21.62 42.98
N ASP A 422 -11.19 -22.81 42.44
CA ASP A 422 -10.08 -23.04 41.50
C ASP A 422 -10.37 -22.56 40.06
N THR A 423 -11.55 -21.99 39.81
CA THR A 423 -11.97 -21.47 38.48
C THR A 423 -11.60 -20.00 38.27
N GLY A 424 -10.80 -19.45 39.17
CA GLY A 424 -10.25 -18.10 39.07
C GLY A 424 -9.40 -17.91 37.80
N PRO A 425 -9.58 -16.79 37.08
CA PRO A 425 -8.70 -16.42 35.96
C PRO A 425 -7.22 -16.42 36.37
N ARG A 426 -6.36 -16.90 35.47
CA ARG A 426 -4.91 -17.01 35.67
C ARG A 426 -4.18 -16.05 34.74
N PHE A 427 -3.20 -15.34 35.30
CA PHE A 427 -2.35 -14.40 34.57
C PHE A 427 -0.88 -14.67 34.85
N GLU A 428 -0.05 -14.59 33.82
CA GLU A 428 1.41 -14.56 33.93
C GLU A 428 1.88 -13.17 33.55
N ILE A 429 2.31 -12.40 34.53
CA ILE A 429 2.73 -11.02 34.35
C ILE A 429 4.26 -10.99 34.21
N ALA A 430 4.78 -10.25 33.24
CA ALA A 430 6.19 -10.07 32.96
C ALA A 430 6.53 -8.57 32.89
N GLU A 431 7.25 -8.09 33.88
CA GLU A 431 7.79 -6.73 33.91
C GLU A 431 9.10 -6.64 33.16
N ILE A 432 9.25 -5.59 32.35
CA ILE A 432 10.41 -5.36 31.50
C ILE A 432 11.41 -4.47 32.26
N HIS A 433 12.47 -5.09 32.76
CA HIS A 433 13.56 -4.44 33.51
C HIS A 433 14.84 -4.43 32.69
N GLY A 434 14.97 -3.45 31.80
CA GLY A 434 16.11 -3.35 30.88
C GLY A 434 16.12 -4.53 29.91
N ASN A 435 17.04 -5.49 30.11
CA ASN A 435 17.18 -6.71 29.31
C ASN A 435 16.69 -7.98 30.02
N ARG A 436 15.87 -7.82 31.07
CA ARG A 436 15.34 -8.91 31.89
C ARG A 436 13.83 -8.81 32.01
N LEU A 437 13.17 -9.96 32.01
CA LEU A 437 11.76 -10.10 32.38
C LEU A 437 11.67 -10.64 33.79
N GLN A 438 11.21 -9.81 34.72
CA GLN A 438 10.79 -10.25 36.06
C GLN A 438 9.35 -10.74 35.97
N ARG A 439 9.05 -11.94 36.47
CA ARG A 439 7.77 -12.60 36.17
C ARG A 439 7.09 -13.13 37.41
N ALA A 440 5.77 -13.05 37.42
CA ALA A 440 4.93 -13.65 38.45
C ALA A 440 3.65 -14.24 37.85
N ARG A 441 3.12 -15.29 38.48
CA ARG A 441 1.81 -15.85 38.18
C ARG A 441 0.83 -15.48 39.27
N ILE A 442 -0.35 -14.99 38.88
CA ILE A 442 -1.43 -14.65 39.80
C ILE A 442 -2.70 -15.36 39.37
N GLN A 443 -3.40 -16.00 40.32
CA GLN A 443 -4.72 -16.58 40.12
C GLN A 443 -5.73 -15.92 41.06
N ALA A 444 -6.80 -15.37 40.48
CA ALA A 444 -7.87 -14.77 41.27
C ALA A 444 -8.51 -15.82 42.20
N GLY A 445 -8.77 -15.46 43.45
CA GLY A 445 -9.36 -16.36 44.44
C GLY A 445 -8.42 -17.34 45.14
N CYS A 446 -7.17 -17.48 44.70
CA CYS A 446 -6.18 -18.33 45.38
C CYS A 446 -5.26 -17.55 46.34
N GLY A 447 -5.24 -16.21 46.29
CA GLY A 447 -4.44 -15.35 47.18
C GLY A 447 -2.92 -15.36 46.92
N ASP A 448 -2.40 -16.38 46.23
CA ASP A 448 -0.98 -16.56 45.97
C ASP A 448 -0.52 -15.83 44.70
N CYS A 449 0.48 -14.97 44.86
CA CYS A 449 1.32 -14.47 43.78
C CYS A 449 2.60 -15.30 43.78
N VAL A 450 2.81 -16.09 42.73
CA VAL A 450 3.93 -17.03 42.62
C VAL A 450 4.99 -16.44 41.71
N ASP A 451 6.17 -16.15 42.25
CA ASP A 451 7.31 -15.71 41.45
C ASP A 451 7.73 -16.80 40.46
N LEU A 452 7.97 -16.40 39.21
CA LEU A 452 8.46 -17.26 38.15
C LEU A 452 9.93 -16.94 37.85
N PRO A 453 10.72 -17.89 37.32
CA PRO A 453 12.10 -17.63 36.96
C PRO A 453 12.24 -16.42 36.02
N GLU A 454 13.22 -15.56 36.27
CA GLU A 454 13.56 -14.45 35.37
C GLU A 454 14.00 -14.97 34.00
N ILE A 455 13.74 -14.19 32.96
CA ILE A 455 14.22 -14.45 31.60
C ILE A 455 15.09 -13.30 31.16
N GLN A 456 16.34 -13.58 30.78
CA GLN A 456 17.17 -12.63 30.05
C GLN A 456 16.80 -12.65 28.57
N PHE A 457 16.79 -11.48 27.94
CA PHE A 457 16.60 -11.35 26.50
C PHE A 457 17.62 -10.39 25.88
N ALA A 458 17.82 -10.53 24.58
CA ALA A 458 18.70 -9.67 23.79
C ALA A 458 17.86 -8.87 22.78
N GLU A 459 18.34 -7.68 22.40
CA GLU A 459 17.76 -6.86 21.33
C GLU A 459 16.25 -6.61 21.47
N GLY A 460 15.77 -6.47 22.71
CA GLY A 460 14.36 -6.21 22.98
C GLY A 460 13.41 -7.39 22.75
N LEU A 461 13.88 -8.59 22.37
CA LEU A 461 13.02 -9.74 22.04
C LEU A 461 12.37 -10.37 23.29
N ILE A 462 11.12 -9.98 23.58
CA ILE A 462 10.39 -10.43 24.77
C ILE A 462 9.49 -11.64 24.51
N VAL A 463 9.11 -11.89 23.26
CA VAL A 463 8.34 -13.06 22.84
C VAL A 463 8.92 -13.64 21.57
N ASP A 464 9.29 -14.92 21.60
CA ASP A 464 9.65 -15.71 20.43
C ASP A 464 8.66 -16.89 20.28
N ASP A 465 7.55 -16.63 19.60
CA ASP A 465 6.49 -17.59 19.34
C ASP A 465 6.74 -18.29 17.98
N PRO A 466 6.29 -19.54 17.77
CA PRO A 466 6.39 -20.19 16.46
C PRO A 466 5.76 -19.40 15.30
N GLN A 467 4.83 -18.48 15.55
CA GLN A 467 4.13 -17.71 14.52
C GLN A 467 4.58 -16.25 14.41
N PHE A 468 5.14 -15.69 15.47
CA PHE A 468 5.50 -14.28 15.52
C PHE A 468 6.57 -14.03 16.57
N THR A 469 7.17 -12.85 16.52
CA THR A 469 8.03 -12.33 17.58
C THR A 469 7.49 -11.00 18.06
N VAL A 470 7.78 -10.64 19.31
CA VAL A 470 7.52 -9.30 19.83
C VAL A 470 8.80 -8.74 20.42
N ARG A 471 9.17 -7.56 19.94
CA ARG A 471 10.28 -6.76 20.47
C ARG A 471 9.76 -5.52 21.18
N THR A 472 10.55 -4.98 22.09
CA THR A 472 10.21 -3.77 22.84
C THR A 472 11.39 -2.82 22.96
N VAL A 473 11.08 -1.53 23.12
CA VAL A 473 12.01 -0.51 23.59
C VAL A 473 11.32 0.33 24.66
N THR A 474 12.08 0.73 25.68
CA THR A 474 11.61 1.63 26.73
C THR A 474 11.84 3.08 26.29
N LEU A 475 10.78 3.87 26.37
CA LEU A 475 10.72 5.29 26.06
C LEU A 475 10.36 6.09 27.32
N ASP A 476 10.58 7.39 27.28
CA ASP A 476 10.28 8.30 28.40
C ASP A 476 8.99 9.08 28.18
N HIS A 477 8.12 9.10 29.18
CA HIS A 477 6.87 9.89 29.29
C HIS A 477 6.80 10.59 30.66
N HIS A 478 7.96 10.97 31.23
CA HIS A 478 8.15 11.22 32.67
C HIS A 478 8.00 9.96 33.55
N THR A 479 7.64 8.84 32.94
CA THR A 479 7.68 7.49 33.48
C THR A 479 8.12 6.54 32.36
N PRO A 480 8.62 5.33 32.68
CA PRO A 480 8.98 4.34 31.66
C PRO A 480 7.74 3.86 30.90
N VAL A 481 7.77 3.99 29.58
CA VAL A 481 6.71 3.52 28.67
C VAL A 481 7.30 2.56 27.65
N GLN A 482 6.61 1.44 27.41
CA GLN A 482 7.03 0.43 26.46
C GLN A 482 6.38 0.67 25.10
N ALA A 483 7.20 0.81 24.05
CA ALA A 483 6.75 0.60 22.67
C ALA A 483 7.01 -0.85 22.25
N TYR A 484 6.16 -1.37 21.37
CA TYR A 484 6.20 -2.77 20.95
C TYR A 484 6.25 -2.91 19.44
N ALA A 485 7.06 -3.85 18.94
CA ALA A 485 7.07 -4.29 17.56
C ALA A 485 6.66 -5.75 17.48
N PHE A 486 5.51 -6.01 16.87
CA PHE A 486 5.06 -7.33 16.49
C PHE A 486 5.58 -7.67 15.09
N GLU A 487 6.19 -8.82 14.91
CA GLU A 487 6.66 -9.31 13.62
C GLU A 487 6.18 -10.73 13.39
N SER A 488 5.29 -10.92 12.40
CA SER A 488 4.88 -12.26 12.00
C SER A 488 6.04 -13.01 11.33
N LYS A 489 6.19 -14.30 11.60
CA LYS A 489 7.22 -15.12 10.96
C LYS A 489 6.90 -15.37 9.49
N ALA A 490 7.93 -15.50 8.68
CA ALA A 490 7.79 -15.81 7.26
C ALA A 490 7.05 -17.14 7.05
N LYS A 491 6.19 -17.20 6.02
CA LYS A 491 5.49 -18.43 5.65
C LYS A 491 6.15 -19.07 4.44
N PHE A 492 6.40 -20.36 4.55
CA PHE A 492 7.00 -21.17 3.49
C PHE A 492 5.92 -22.04 2.82
N ASN A 493 5.59 -21.70 1.58
CA ASN A 493 4.67 -22.48 0.76
C ASN A 493 5.44 -23.42 -0.15
N VAL A 494 5.02 -24.68 -0.26
CA VAL A 494 5.67 -25.66 -1.12
C VAL A 494 5.07 -25.55 -2.52
N ASP A 495 5.93 -25.45 -3.54
CA ASP A 495 5.52 -25.57 -4.93
C ASP A 495 5.32 -27.05 -5.29
N ASN A 496 4.05 -27.47 -5.26
CA ASN A 496 3.66 -28.84 -5.57
C ASN A 496 3.90 -29.21 -7.06
N THR A 497 4.07 -28.23 -7.94
CA THR A 497 4.41 -28.49 -9.35
C THR A 497 5.87 -28.90 -9.46
N VAL A 498 6.77 -28.13 -8.84
CA VAL A 498 8.21 -28.44 -8.81
C VAL A 498 8.45 -29.76 -8.09
N LEU A 499 7.73 -30.02 -6.99
CA LEU A 499 7.78 -31.28 -6.26
C LEU A 499 7.50 -32.50 -7.17
N LYS A 500 6.47 -32.39 -8.01
CA LYS A 500 6.12 -33.44 -9.00
C LYS A 500 7.16 -33.55 -10.11
N THR A 501 7.70 -32.43 -10.60
CA THR A 501 8.76 -32.43 -11.62
C THR A 501 10.04 -33.12 -11.12
N LEU A 502 10.36 -32.98 -9.84
CA LEU A 502 11.47 -33.67 -9.19
C LEU A 502 11.17 -35.15 -8.88
N GLY A 503 9.95 -35.62 -9.12
CA GLY A 503 9.54 -37.00 -8.83
C GLY A 503 9.51 -37.34 -7.34
N LEU A 504 9.38 -36.34 -6.47
CA LEU A 504 9.36 -36.51 -5.02
C LEU A 504 7.94 -36.47 -4.48
N ASP A 505 7.63 -37.34 -3.53
CA ASP A 505 6.36 -37.29 -2.81
C ASP A 505 6.38 -36.28 -1.66
N ALA A 506 5.23 -35.63 -1.44
CA ALA A 506 5.04 -34.75 -0.29
C ALA A 506 5.10 -35.57 1.01
N GLY A 507 5.86 -35.11 2.00
CA GLY A 507 6.01 -35.82 3.26
C GLY A 507 6.63 -34.99 4.39
N PRO A 508 6.89 -35.60 5.56
CA PRO A 508 7.40 -34.92 6.76
C PRO A 508 8.71 -34.15 6.55
N TRP A 509 9.55 -34.58 5.61
CA TRP A 509 10.80 -33.91 5.24
C TRP A 509 10.59 -32.46 4.78
N LEU A 510 9.42 -32.11 4.23
CA LEU A 510 9.08 -30.73 3.86
C LEU A 510 8.92 -29.84 5.09
N ASN A 511 8.42 -30.36 6.22
CA ASN A 511 8.32 -29.60 7.46
C ASN A 511 9.71 -29.33 8.03
N GLU A 512 10.59 -30.32 7.94
CA GLU A 512 11.98 -30.17 8.36
C GLU A 512 12.72 -29.15 7.48
N LEU A 513 12.56 -29.22 6.15
CA LEU A 513 13.08 -28.22 5.23
C LEU A 513 12.62 -26.80 5.59
N LYS A 514 11.31 -26.61 5.85
CA LYS A 514 10.77 -25.30 6.25
C LYS A 514 11.35 -24.80 7.58
N ARG A 515 11.52 -25.70 8.56
CA ARG A 515 12.08 -25.38 9.88
C ARG A 515 13.52 -24.92 9.77
N VAL A 516 14.33 -25.67 9.03
CA VAL A 516 15.76 -25.42 8.79
C VAL A 516 15.96 -24.11 8.03
N ILE A 517 15.24 -23.92 6.91
CA ILE A 517 15.28 -22.66 6.15
C ILE A 517 14.77 -21.47 6.99
N GLY A 518 13.72 -21.68 7.79
CA GLY A 518 13.19 -20.66 8.70
C GLY A 518 14.17 -20.23 9.80
N ALA A 519 15.08 -21.11 10.20
CA ALA A 519 16.17 -20.81 11.14
C ALA A 519 17.39 -20.17 10.46
N GLY A 520 17.39 -20.03 9.12
CA GLY A 520 18.50 -19.49 8.35
C GLY A 520 19.64 -20.48 8.10
N ASP A 521 19.46 -21.76 8.41
CA ASP A 521 20.48 -22.79 8.20
C ASP A 521 20.36 -23.36 6.77
N THR A 522 21.00 -22.71 5.81
CA THR A 522 20.95 -23.14 4.40
C THR A 522 21.83 -24.35 4.09
N ALA A 523 22.80 -24.65 4.96
CA ALA A 523 23.79 -25.71 4.72
C ALA A 523 23.38 -27.08 5.27
N ALA A 524 22.32 -27.14 6.11
CA ALA A 524 21.86 -28.41 6.64
C ALA A 524 21.37 -29.37 5.54
N MET A 525 21.68 -30.66 5.70
CA MET A 525 21.30 -31.71 4.76
C MET A 525 19.91 -32.26 5.08
N ILE A 526 19.01 -32.23 4.11
CA ILE A 526 17.65 -32.78 4.19
C ILE A 526 17.61 -34.12 3.47
N ARG A 527 17.20 -35.16 4.21
CA ARG A 527 16.98 -36.49 3.64
C ARG A 527 15.64 -36.53 2.90
N LEU A 528 15.68 -36.97 1.64
CA LEU A 528 14.54 -37.01 0.72
C LEU A 528 13.88 -38.40 0.70
N PRO A 529 12.62 -38.51 0.23
CA PRO A 529 11.89 -39.78 0.12
C PRO A 529 12.56 -40.85 -0.75
N ASP A 530 13.37 -40.44 -1.73
CA ASP A 530 14.15 -41.31 -2.60
C ASP A 530 15.47 -41.80 -1.95
N ASN A 531 15.64 -41.57 -0.63
CA ASN A 531 16.85 -41.81 0.16
C ASN A 531 18.08 -40.97 -0.22
N SER A 532 17.96 -40.02 -1.15
CA SER A 532 19.01 -39.04 -1.37
C SER A 532 19.02 -37.99 -0.26
N SER A 533 20.08 -37.19 -0.19
CA SER A 533 20.16 -36.04 0.72
C SER A 533 20.66 -34.83 -0.05
N ARG A 534 20.04 -33.67 0.18
CA ARG A 534 20.40 -32.42 -0.47
C ARG A 534 20.42 -31.28 0.53
N GLU A 535 21.16 -30.23 0.20
CA GLU A 535 21.23 -29.03 1.03
C GLU A 535 19.88 -28.32 1.10
N ALA A 536 19.54 -27.83 2.29
CA ALA A 536 18.28 -27.13 2.54
C ALA A 536 18.17 -25.85 1.70
N GLY A 537 19.27 -25.13 1.48
CA GLY A 537 19.30 -23.93 0.65
C GLY A 537 18.91 -24.18 -0.81
N GLU A 538 19.46 -25.23 -1.42
CA GLU A 538 19.14 -25.65 -2.79
C GLU A 538 17.66 -26.05 -2.91
N LEU A 539 17.21 -26.93 -2.02
CA LEU A 539 15.82 -27.37 -1.98
C LEU A 539 14.87 -26.22 -1.69
N GLY A 540 15.23 -25.32 -0.78
CA GLY A 540 14.46 -24.14 -0.40
C GLY A 540 14.26 -23.19 -1.57
N ALA A 541 15.33 -22.89 -2.32
CA ALA A 541 15.26 -22.02 -3.51
C ALA A 541 14.39 -22.61 -4.63
N LEU A 542 14.39 -23.95 -4.77
CA LEU A 542 13.61 -24.65 -5.80
C LEU A 542 12.14 -24.85 -5.40
N LEU A 543 11.88 -25.25 -4.15
CA LEU A 543 10.57 -25.76 -3.71
C LEU A 543 9.78 -24.77 -2.84
N LEU A 544 10.42 -23.79 -2.20
CA LEU A 544 9.74 -22.91 -1.25
C LEU A 544 9.50 -21.53 -1.82
N ALA A 545 8.23 -21.16 -1.96
CA ALA A 545 7.82 -19.77 -2.11
C ALA A 545 7.72 -19.12 -0.73
N VAL A 546 8.67 -18.22 -0.42
CA VAL A 546 8.72 -17.49 0.85
C VAL A 546 7.78 -16.29 0.79
N THR A 547 6.79 -16.26 1.67
CA THR A 547 6.01 -15.05 1.96
C THR A 547 6.63 -14.38 3.18
N PRO A 548 7.25 -13.19 3.04
CA PRO A 548 7.88 -12.53 4.17
C PRO A 548 6.85 -12.16 5.23
N GLY A 549 7.33 -12.12 6.47
CA GLY A 549 6.60 -11.59 7.60
C GLY A 549 6.19 -10.13 7.40
N GLU A 550 5.20 -9.71 8.17
CA GLU A 550 4.79 -8.31 8.30
C GLU A 550 5.00 -7.83 9.72
N LYS A 551 5.42 -6.56 9.83
CA LYS A 551 5.80 -5.86 11.05
C LYS A 551 4.76 -4.79 11.40
N LEU A 552 4.25 -4.83 12.63
CA LEU A 552 3.39 -3.81 13.22
C LEU A 552 4.10 -3.21 14.42
N VAL A 553 4.20 -1.89 14.50
CA VAL A 553 4.73 -1.20 15.67
C VAL A 553 3.63 -0.39 16.34
N TYR A 554 3.61 -0.44 17.67
CA TYR A 554 2.68 0.27 18.54
C TYR A 554 3.46 1.11 19.54
N ALA A 555 3.22 2.41 19.55
CA ALA A 555 3.78 3.36 20.49
C ALA A 555 2.75 4.44 20.85
N THR A 556 2.65 4.74 22.14
CA THR A 556 1.77 5.77 22.70
C THR A 556 2.50 6.47 23.82
N ASP A 557 2.03 7.65 24.19
CA ASP A 557 2.40 8.40 25.40
C ASP A 557 3.91 8.49 25.59
N LEU A 558 4.55 9.36 24.80
CA LEU A 558 6.00 9.54 24.85
C LEU A 558 6.41 11.00 24.64
N ALA A 559 7.40 11.42 25.40
CA ALA A 559 7.95 12.76 25.30
C ALA A 559 8.74 12.92 24.00
N ASP A 560 8.63 14.10 23.38
CA ASP A 560 9.33 14.41 22.15
C ASP A 560 10.83 14.75 22.38
N THR A 561 11.62 13.75 22.75
CA THR A 561 13.06 13.86 22.98
C THR A 561 13.86 13.20 21.87
N ALA A 562 15.09 13.68 21.62
CA ALA A 562 15.97 13.07 20.61
C ALA A 562 16.25 11.57 20.88
N VAL A 563 16.35 11.19 22.16
CA VAL A 563 16.56 9.79 22.58
C VAL A 563 15.34 8.94 22.23
N ASN A 564 14.13 9.39 22.58
CA ASN A 564 12.89 8.70 22.24
C ASN A 564 12.70 8.60 20.73
N ARG A 565 12.92 9.70 20.00
CA ARG A 565 12.83 9.71 18.53
C ARG A 565 13.77 8.67 17.92
N ALA A 566 15.03 8.61 18.34
CA ALA A 566 16.00 7.65 17.81
C ALA A 566 15.60 6.20 18.12
N ALA A 567 15.23 5.92 19.37
CA ALA A 567 14.81 4.59 19.81
C ALA A 567 13.55 4.10 19.08
N LEU A 568 12.52 4.96 19.00
CA LEU A 568 11.28 4.63 18.32
C LEU A 568 11.46 4.50 16.81
N THR A 569 12.27 5.38 16.19
CA THR A 569 12.60 5.29 14.76
C THR A 569 13.29 3.96 14.44
N ALA A 570 14.24 3.53 15.28
CA ALA A 570 14.91 2.25 15.11
C ALA A 570 13.95 1.06 15.27
N LEU A 571 13.07 1.10 16.28
CA LEU A 571 12.05 0.06 16.47
C LEU A 571 11.08 0.01 15.28
N ALA A 572 10.62 1.17 14.80
CA ALA A 572 9.65 1.33 13.72
C ALA A 572 10.24 1.16 12.31
N TYR A 573 11.56 1.02 12.18
CA TYR A 573 12.22 0.98 10.88
C TYR A 573 11.60 -0.07 9.95
N LYS A 574 11.15 0.37 8.77
CA LYS A 574 10.47 -0.40 7.72
C LYS A 574 9.23 -1.18 8.20
N ALA A 575 8.57 -0.73 9.27
CA ALA A 575 7.31 -1.32 9.72
C ALA A 575 6.23 -1.27 8.64
N ASP A 576 5.43 -2.33 8.50
CA ASP A 576 4.27 -2.36 7.61
C ASP A 576 3.16 -1.43 8.09
N PHE A 577 2.93 -1.41 9.40
CA PHE A 577 1.95 -0.55 10.05
C PHE A 577 2.55 0.04 11.32
N PHE A 578 2.50 1.35 11.47
CA PHE A 578 2.98 2.04 12.65
C PHE A 578 1.82 2.76 13.33
N PHE A 579 1.32 2.19 14.42
CA PHE A 579 0.37 2.84 15.31
C PHE A 579 1.15 3.75 16.24
N CYS A 580 0.96 5.06 16.12
CA CYS A 580 1.67 6.05 16.91
C CYS A 580 0.73 7.15 17.41
N GLU A 581 0.91 7.61 18.66
CA GLU A 581 0.18 8.76 19.17
C GLU A 581 0.48 10.05 18.38
N ALA A 582 -0.51 10.94 18.32
CA ALA A 582 -0.41 12.28 17.78
C ALA A 582 -1.31 13.22 18.59
N SER A 583 -0.99 13.35 19.88
CA SER A 583 -1.90 13.89 20.89
C SER A 583 -2.19 15.37 20.70
N PHE A 584 -1.21 16.16 20.24
CA PHE A 584 -1.33 17.61 20.08
C PHE A 584 -0.95 18.09 18.67
N LEU A 585 -1.50 19.20 18.22
CA LEU A 585 -0.96 19.94 17.07
C LEU A 585 0.34 20.65 17.46
N GLU A 586 1.14 21.04 16.47
CA GLU A 586 2.36 21.83 16.68
C GLU A 586 2.07 23.18 17.39
N ASP A 587 0.92 23.79 17.11
CA ASP A 587 0.45 25.00 17.80
C ASP A 587 0.28 24.81 19.32
N ASP A 588 0.09 23.56 19.78
CA ASP A 588 -0.09 23.17 21.18
C ASP A 588 1.18 22.50 21.77
N ILE A 589 2.37 22.72 21.18
CA ILE A 589 3.63 22.08 21.59
C ILE A 589 3.98 22.27 23.07
N ASP A 590 3.64 23.41 23.66
CA ASP A 590 3.89 23.65 25.08
C ASP A 590 3.06 22.73 25.97
N GLN A 591 1.84 22.38 25.54
CA GLN A 591 1.03 21.39 26.23
C GLN A 591 1.65 20.00 26.06
N ALA A 592 2.02 19.62 24.83
CA ALA A 592 2.67 18.35 24.53
C ALA A 592 3.91 18.12 25.42
N ARG A 593 4.80 19.11 25.51
CA ARG A 593 6.00 19.05 26.35
C ARG A 593 5.69 18.91 27.85
N ARG A 594 4.70 19.65 28.36
CA ARG A 594 4.34 19.62 29.79
C ARG A 594 3.77 18.28 30.23
N THR A 595 3.03 17.62 29.36
CA THR A 595 2.39 16.33 29.65
C THR A 595 3.15 15.14 29.05
N GLY A 596 4.31 15.37 28.43
CA GLY A 596 5.16 14.31 27.88
C GLY A 596 4.59 13.61 26.64
N HIS A 597 3.89 14.28 25.73
CA HIS A 597 3.35 13.66 24.51
C HIS A 597 3.99 14.21 23.23
N LEU A 598 3.76 13.51 22.10
CA LEU A 598 4.10 13.99 20.77
C LEU A 598 3.13 15.04 20.21
N THR A 599 3.66 15.90 19.34
CA THR A 599 2.85 16.64 18.38
C THR A 599 2.56 15.78 17.13
N ALA A 600 1.53 16.15 16.37
CA ALA A 600 1.13 15.47 15.14
C ALA A 600 2.23 15.59 14.08
N ARG A 601 2.88 16.77 14.01
CA ARG A 601 4.12 16.97 13.27
C ARG A 601 5.23 16.01 13.70
N ALA A 602 5.55 15.91 15.00
CA ALA A 602 6.61 15.04 15.51
C ALA A 602 6.34 13.56 15.17
N CYS A 603 5.10 13.10 15.33
CA CYS A 603 4.66 11.76 14.94
C CYS A 603 4.91 11.48 13.45
N GLY A 604 4.52 12.42 12.57
CA GLY A 604 4.77 12.31 11.14
C GLY A 604 6.27 12.31 10.78
N GLU A 605 7.08 13.11 11.46
CA GLU A 605 8.54 13.16 11.25
C GLU A 605 9.22 11.84 11.65
N ILE A 606 8.85 11.26 12.79
CA ILE A 606 9.35 9.94 13.26
C ILE A 606 8.96 8.85 12.27
N ALA A 607 7.69 8.81 11.84
CA ALA A 607 7.20 7.84 10.87
C ALA A 607 7.96 7.92 9.53
N THR A 608 8.24 9.14 9.07
CA THR A 608 9.01 9.37 7.84
C THR A 608 10.47 8.93 8.01
N ALA A 609 11.11 9.28 9.13
CA ALA A 609 12.48 8.87 9.44
C ALA A 609 12.63 7.34 9.54
N ALA A 610 11.60 6.64 10.02
CA ALA A 610 11.56 5.19 10.12
C ALA A 610 11.23 4.49 8.79
N ASP A 611 10.96 5.23 7.71
CA ASP A 611 10.52 4.68 6.42
C ASP A 611 9.34 3.70 6.57
N VAL A 612 8.36 4.04 7.41
CA VAL A 612 7.20 3.16 7.62
C VAL A 612 6.35 3.09 6.36
N LYS A 613 5.74 1.93 6.15
CA LYS A 613 4.84 1.69 5.03
C LYS A 613 3.53 2.44 5.17
N GLN A 614 2.91 2.41 6.36
CA GLN A 614 1.69 3.17 6.68
C GLN A 614 1.71 3.65 8.13
N LEU A 615 1.47 4.95 8.34
CA LEU A 615 1.29 5.54 9.68
C LEU A 615 -0.21 5.51 10.05
N VAL A 616 -0.52 4.93 11.21
CA VAL A 616 -1.87 4.84 11.78
C VAL A 616 -1.92 5.72 13.03
N PRO A 617 -2.23 7.01 12.87
CA PRO A 617 -2.20 7.95 13.99
C PRO A 617 -3.40 7.72 14.92
N PHE A 618 -3.19 7.86 16.23
CA PHE A 618 -4.25 7.77 17.24
C PHE A 618 -3.93 8.64 18.47
N HIS A 619 -4.74 8.48 19.52
CA HIS A 619 -4.60 9.17 20.80
C HIS A 619 -4.68 10.70 20.70
N PHE A 620 -5.53 11.20 19.82
CA PHE A 620 -5.72 12.63 19.63
C PHE A 620 -6.36 13.23 20.87
N SER A 621 -5.88 14.41 21.29
CA SER A 621 -6.54 15.15 22.35
C SER A 621 -7.99 15.47 21.96
N ARG A 622 -8.93 15.24 22.89
CA ARG A 622 -10.37 15.51 22.68
C ARG A 622 -10.68 16.95 22.29
N ARG A 623 -9.75 17.89 22.51
CA ARG A 623 -9.87 19.29 22.05
C ARG A 623 -10.02 19.43 20.52
N TYR A 624 -9.62 18.42 19.75
CA TYR A 624 -9.74 18.42 18.29
C TYR A 624 -10.93 17.58 17.79
N GLU A 625 -11.81 17.07 18.66
CA GLU A 625 -12.97 16.25 18.25
C GLU A 625 -13.86 16.93 17.20
N THR A 626 -13.97 18.26 17.25
CA THR A 626 -14.77 19.06 16.30
C THR A 626 -14.00 19.46 15.03
N ARG A 627 -12.69 19.25 15.00
CA ARG A 627 -11.77 19.60 13.91
C ARG A 627 -10.66 18.55 13.68
N PRO A 628 -11.00 17.24 13.61
CA PRO A 628 -10.02 16.15 13.48
C PRO A 628 -9.13 16.29 12.25
N GLU A 629 -9.63 16.91 11.18
CA GLU A 629 -8.94 17.10 9.91
C GLU A 629 -7.66 17.92 10.05
N GLU A 630 -7.56 18.83 11.02
CA GLU A 630 -6.35 19.62 11.23
C GLU A 630 -5.18 18.74 11.68
N VAL A 631 -5.44 17.81 12.60
CA VAL A 631 -4.44 16.83 13.09
C VAL A 631 -3.94 15.98 11.92
N TYR A 632 -4.88 15.49 11.11
CA TYR A 632 -4.57 14.69 9.93
C TYR A 632 -3.81 15.47 8.85
N LEU A 633 -4.13 16.75 8.63
CA LEU A 633 -3.42 17.60 7.67
C LEU A 633 -1.97 17.82 8.10
N GLU A 634 -1.73 18.13 9.37
CA GLU A 634 -0.38 18.31 9.92
C GLU A 634 0.45 17.02 9.82
N LEU A 635 -0.14 15.86 10.19
CA LEU A 635 0.47 14.55 9.99
C LEU A 635 0.83 14.31 8.53
N SER A 636 -0.11 14.58 7.61
CA SER A 636 0.08 14.33 6.18
C SER A 636 1.15 15.23 5.53
N ALA A 637 1.37 16.41 6.10
CA ALA A 637 2.42 17.33 5.68
C ALA A 637 3.81 16.79 6.07
N ALA A 638 3.93 16.12 7.22
CA ALA A 638 5.18 15.52 7.67
C ALA A 638 5.39 14.07 7.16
N CYS A 639 4.31 13.34 6.87
CA CYS A 639 4.33 11.96 6.39
C CYS A 639 3.25 11.73 5.32
N SER A 640 3.67 11.46 4.08
CA SER A 640 2.73 11.20 2.97
C SER A 640 1.99 9.85 3.05
N ARG A 641 2.35 8.98 4.00
CA ARG A 641 1.84 7.60 4.14
C ARG A 641 0.84 7.44 5.31
N VAL A 642 0.19 8.53 5.71
CA VAL A 642 -0.79 8.55 6.81
C VAL A 642 -2.10 7.89 6.40
N ILE A 643 -2.65 7.08 7.30
CA ILE A 643 -3.99 6.50 7.20
C ILE A 643 -5.03 7.58 7.50
N MET A 644 -5.71 8.05 6.45
CA MET A 644 -6.71 9.12 6.51
C MET A 644 -8.13 8.57 6.42
N PRO A 645 -9.06 8.92 7.33
CA PRO A 645 -10.44 8.47 7.28
C PRO A 645 -11.08 8.80 5.93
N SER A 646 -11.82 7.84 5.36
CA SER A 646 -12.62 8.09 4.18
C SER A 646 -13.65 9.18 4.50
N LYS A 647 -13.65 10.31 3.77
CA LYS A 647 -14.65 11.36 3.90
C LYS A 647 -16.04 10.71 3.91
N SER A 648 -16.75 10.79 5.04
CA SER A 648 -18.15 10.39 5.11
C SER A 648 -18.93 11.22 4.09
N ARG A 649 -19.71 10.54 3.25
CA ARG A 649 -20.59 11.19 2.27
C ARG A 649 -21.74 11.92 2.93
#